data_AF-A0A7Z8LCB6-F1
#
_entry.id   AF-A0A7Z8LCB6-F1
#
_cell.length_a   1.000
_cell.length_b   1.000
_cell.length_c   1.000
_cell.angle_alpha   90.00
_cell.angle_beta   90.00
_cell.angle_gamma   90.00
#
_symmetry.space_group_name_H-M   'P 1'
#
loop_
_entity.id
_entity.type
_entity.pdbx_description
1 polymer ?
#
loop_
_entity_poly.entity_id
_entity_poly.type
_entity_poly.pdbx_seq_one_letter_code
_entity_poly.pdbx_strand_id
1 'polypeptide(L)'
;MPLNFSEVIARFPATSAQRRFWFQEQAKPGDPELNIAVRWEIRGAFKAADIETAFQQIAERHEILRTRFVEDAQDLWQEVVHQVRFRLGVVDLRPMPAQDHEPRVAAMARELAAHPFDLNSPGQLRVTLVQLAADRAALLIVAHHIVFDGFSIGVLGHELGQIMQAMDEGRTPDLPDLALQYGDFALWERELEQTGALDEDARYWDDKLRGAPYFELPTDFPRPAVRATSGKTLIRPFPSDFDTRMNAFNKSMGISFFTLGAAVMSAALHRWTGAAEVSFAAPAAGRTDIEIEKLIGVFINTLALRIPVQPDATLRAHLAGVRDVVQEGLLHQSCPFDAVVRRLKLPRDSSRTPLVSINLNMQRVFLQERSYGRFRMISVPSHMPGVFYDMNVQIIGRDAGWKLMIDYQDSLFRTDTVERLADLLLRSFELCLADPDATLADIPLDAPAPDLVQAAPAAPAEQARRNASDAPPDDAALHDTVRAIWADVLNLPAEQCQGDFFELGGYSLKALRMIARTEAECGYRMPLADFLADPTLDGFVRTLHHALVHGDDPQEDDSNRLWDILTLKPAHAGSPVIATINQPFLYHALARSMSDDLEVVNIFVPDQPAFERLKQQDFDAIAAAAVTQLQARFGARPMVLCGHCVDGLMALRIAQKLDAAGKAPQLVVMIDAWEPSRFIGMSRRAKFQRRWSIRTRRWTHYCSEKLRGRIGWTDFLLKNQLGTGLLRRLGRAEPETEAERLAIEVNYQLVRESRKGPFAPYQGEVILFRTLAHTAEAQARFFGWSDHLAPDTPVYPLSGWHEDALIKTDAERVSAILETRMRRRGLTDQPSAARTR
;
A
#
# COMPACT_ATOMS: atom_id res chain seq x y z
N MET A 1 -12.75 2.24 27.55
CA MET A 1 -12.73 0.78 27.28
C MET A 1 -11.28 0.31 27.35
N PRO A 2 -11.00 -0.93 27.77
CA PRO A 2 -9.72 -1.56 27.46
C PRO A 2 -9.61 -1.71 25.93
N LEU A 3 -8.43 -1.46 25.36
CA LEU A 3 -8.18 -1.66 23.94
C LEU A 3 -8.24 -3.16 23.62
N ASN A 4 -8.98 -3.53 22.58
CA ASN A 4 -8.94 -4.88 22.07
C ASN A 4 -7.78 -5.01 21.07
N PHE A 5 -6.78 -5.85 21.39
CA PHE A 5 -5.62 -6.08 20.52
C PHE A 5 -6.01 -6.51 19.10
N SER A 6 -7.17 -7.16 18.92
CA SER A 6 -7.68 -7.60 17.61
C SER A 6 -8.53 -6.55 16.86
N GLU A 7 -8.59 -5.29 17.29
CA GLU A 7 -9.34 -4.25 16.57
C GLU A 7 -8.62 -3.84 15.27
N VAL A 8 -9.35 -3.76 14.16
CA VAL A 8 -8.80 -3.39 12.84
C VAL A 8 -8.72 -1.86 12.74
N ILE A 9 -7.49 -1.35 12.65
CA ILE A 9 -7.22 0.09 12.58
C ILE A 9 -7.01 0.60 11.15
N ALA A 10 -6.76 -0.30 10.20
CA ALA A 10 -6.61 0.01 8.79
C ALA A 10 -7.05 -1.17 7.93
N ARG A 11 -7.60 -0.85 6.76
CA ARG A 11 -7.81 -1.79 5.69
C ARG A 11 -7.21 -1.21 4.41
N PHE A 12 -6.65 -2.07 3.57
CA PHE A 12 -6.01 -1.73 2.30
C PHE A 12 -6.32 -2.81 1.26
N PRO A 13 -6.30 -2.52 -0.04
CA PRO A 13 -6.28 -3.58 -1.06
C PRO A 13 -5.02 -4.45 -0.92
N ALA A 14 -5.09 -5.71 -1.34
CA ALA A 14 -3.88 -6.52 -1.56
C ALA A 14 -3.19 -6.14 -2.88
N THR A 15 -1.87 -6.24 -2.93
CA THR A 15 -1.10 -6.03 -4.18
C THR A 15 -1.32 -7.14 -5.20
N SER A 16 -0.89 -6.93 -6.45
CA SER A 16 -0.85 -7.98 -7.49
C SER A 16 -0.10 -9.23 -7.00
N ALA A 17 1.07 -9.05 -6.37
CA ALA A 17 1.84 -10.16 -5.80
C ALA A 17 1.11 -10.87 -4.65
N GLN A 18 0.49 -10.12 -3.72
CA GLN A 18 -0.28 -10.71 -2.62
C GLN A 18 -1.52 -11.47 -3.11
N ARG A 19 -2.20 -10.99 -4.14
CA ARG A 19 -3.35 -11.68 -4.76
C ARG A 19 -2.93 -13.00 -5.42
N ARG A 20 -1.76 -13.07 -6.08
CA ARG A 20 -1.20 -14.37 -6.52
C ARG A 20 -0.90 -15.29 -5.35
N PHE A 21 -0.20 -14.82 -4.32
CA PHE A 21 0.16 -15.67 -3.18
C PHE A 21 -1.06 -16.18 -2.40
N TRP A 22 -2.10 -15.37 -2.22
CA TRP A 22 -3.38 -15.83 -1.68
C TRP A 22 -4.03 -16.89 -2.58
N PHE A 23 -4.14 -16.66 -3.89
CA PHE A 23 -4.70 -17.65 -4.81
C PHE A 23 -3.91 -18.97 -4.80
N GLN A 24 -2.59 -18.92 -4.63
CA GLN A 24 -1.75 -20.11 -4.51
C GLN A 24 -1.98 -20.86 -3.20
N GLU A 25 -2.09 -20.15 -2.07
CA GLU A 25 -2.47 -20.75 -0.77
C GLU A 25 -3.87 -21.39 -0.86
N GLN A 26 -4.87 -20.70 -1.40
CA GLN A 26 -6.22 -21.26 -1.56
C GLN A 26 -6.28 -22.45 -2.54
N ALA A 27 -5.35 -22.55 -3.49
CA ALA A 27 -5.25 -23.67 -4.42
C ALA A 27 -4.52 -24.90 -3.83
N LYS A 28 -3.67 -24.72 -2.81
CA LYS A 28 -3.01 -25.79 -2.04
C LYS A 28 -2.94 -25.44 -0.54
N PRO A 29 -4.07 -25.43 0.20
CA PRO A 29 -4.08 -24.93 1.58
C PRO A 29 -3.11 -25.71 2.49
N GLY A 30 -2.15 -24.99 3.07
CA GLY A 30 -1.12 -25.52 3.95
C GLY A 30 0.11 -26.14 3.28
N ASP A 31 0.30 -25.98 1.97
CA ASP A 31 1.59 -26.30 1.32
C ASP A 31 2.65 -25.24 1.74
N PRO A 32 3.77 -25.64 2.36
CA PRO A 32 4.72 -24.69 2.94
C PRO A 32 5.61 -23.98 1.90
N GLU A 33 5.36 -24.17 0.59
CA GLU A 33 6.06 -23.49 -0.52
C GLU A 33 6.17 -21.96 -0.36
N LEU A 34 5.18 -21.30 0.23
CA LEU A 34 5.16 -19.85 0.45
C LEU A 34 5.80 -19.40 1.78
N ASN A 35 6.45 -20.31 2.53
CA ASN A 35 7.18 -19.97 3.75
C ASN A 35 8.63 -19.55 3.47
N ILE A 36 8.99 -18.30 3.78
CA ILE A 36 10.38 -17.85 3.82
C ILE A 36 10.98 -18.26 5.17
N ALA A 37 11.83 -19.29 5.15
CA ALA A 37 12.56 -19.78 6.32
C ALA A 37 14.01 -19.28 6.34
N VAL A 38 14.41 -18.59 7.41
CA VAL A 38 15.74 -17.98 7.61
C VAL A 38 16.37 -18.48 8.90
N ARG A 39 17.69 -18.72 8.86
CA ARG A 39 18.48 -19.09 10.04
C ARG A 39 19.62 -18.11 10.25
N TRP A 40 19.69 -17.53 11.44
CA TRP A 40 20.85 -16.76 11.92
C TRP A 40 21.51 -17.47 13.09
N GLU A 41 22.79 -17.20 13.31
CA GLU A 41 23.50 -17.56 14.53
C GLU A 41 23.87 -16.29 15.31
N ILE A 42 23.55 -16.28 16.61
CA ILE A 42 23.90 -15.22 17.54
C ILE A 42 25.09 -15.71 18.38
N ARG A 43 26.18 -14.94 18.39
CA ARG A 43 27.39 -15.21 19.21
C ARG A 43 27.74 -14.01 20.08
N GLY A 44 28.01 -14.22 21.36
CA GLY A 44 28.29 -13.17 22.36
C GLY A 44 27.18 -13.05 23.40
N ALA A 45 27.10 -11.90 24.09
CA ALA A 45 26.12 -11.70 25.15
C ALA A 45 24.76 -11.23 24.61
N PHE A 46 23.68 -11.96 24.94
CA PHE A 46 22.30 -11.63 24.60
C PHE A 46 21.34 -12.17 25.68
N LYS A 47 20.09 -11.69 25.70
CA LYS A 47 19.01 -12.26 26.52
C LYS A 47 17.79 -12.58 25.65
N ALA A 48 17.07 -13.66 25.93
CA ALA A 48 15.86 -14.03 25.20
C ALA A 48 14.76 -12.96 25.28
N ALA A 49 14.61 -12.30 26.45
CA ALA A 49 13.64 -11.23 26.65
C ALA A 49 13.95 -9.96 25.82
N ASP A 50 15.24 -9.64 25.63
CA ASP A 50 15.68 -8.54 24.77
C ASP A 50 15.32 -8.84 23.30
N ILE A 51 15.49 -10.10 22.85
CA ILE A 51 15.11 -10.54 21.50
C ILE A 51 13.59 -10.47 21.32
N GLU A 52 12.80 -11.00 22.25
CA GLU A 52 11.33 -10.96 22.19
C GLU A 52 10.79 -9.52 22.14
N THR A 53 11.38 -8.63 22.94
CA THR A 53 11.05 -7.20 23.00
C THR A 53 11.43 -6.47 21.70
N ALA A 54 12.57 -6.80 21.10
CA ALA A 54 12.98 -6.24 19.82
C ALA A 54 12.03 -6.65 18.68
N PHE A 55 11.62 -7.93 18.61
CA PHE A 55 10.63 -8.38 17.63
C PHE A 55 9.24 -7.76 17.86
N GLN A 56 8.82 -7.54 19.11
CA GLN A 56 7.58 -6.80 19.41
C GLN A 56 7.62 -5.38 18.86
N GLN A 57 8.71 -4.63 19.09
CA GLN A 57 8.89 -3.27 18.54
C GLN A 57 8.88 -3.26 17.01
N ILE A 58 9.50 -4.25 16.35
CA ILE A 58 9.49 -4.38 14.88
C ILE A 58 8.07 -4.67 14.37
N ALA A 59 7.30 -5.53 15.04
CA ALA A 59 5.93 -5.85 14.66
C ALA A 59 4.93 -4.68 14.89
N GLU A 60 5.21 -3.80 15.86
CA GLU A 60 4.47 -2.55 16.04
C GLU A 60 4.80 -1.53 14.94
N ARG A 61 6.10 -1.40 14.63
CA ARG A 61 6.69 -0.47 13.66
C ARG A 61 6.35 -0.77 12.20
N HIS A 62 6.31 -2.03 11.78
CA HIS A 62 5.94 -2.44 10.41
C HIS A 62 4.53 -3.01 10.40
N GLU A 63 3.57 -2.24 9.88
CA GLU A 63 2.14 -2.60 9.89
C GLU A 63 1.86 -3.97 9.25
N ILE A 64 2.64 -4.36 8.23
CA ILE A 64 2.47 -5.62 7.50
C ILE A 64 2.64 -6.88 8.37
N LEU A 65 3.43 -6.81 9.45
CA LEU A 65 3.63 -7.94 10.37
C LEU A 65 2.42 -8.19 11.29
N ARG A 66 1.52 -7.20 11.40
CA ARG A 66 0.22 -7.27 12.09
C ARG A 66 -0.96 -7.10 11.14
N THR A 67 -0.74 -7.38 9.85
CA THR A 67 -1.80 -7.57 8.85
C THR A 67 -2.34 -9.00 8.90
N ARG A 68 -3.65 -9.14 8.76
CA ARG A 68 -4.34 -10.35 8.28
C ARG A 68 -4.89 -10.12 6.88
N PHE A 69 -5.24 -11.19 6.18
CA PHE A 69 -5.79 -11.15 4.83
C PHE A 69 -7.23 -11.66 4.85
N VAL A 70 -8.13 -10.92 4.20
CA VAL A 70 -9.57 -11.22 4.17
C VAL A 70 -10.08 -10.98 2.77
N GLU A 71 -10.68 -12.00 2.17
CA GLU A 71 -11.36 -11.89 0.87
C GLU A 71 -12.83 -11.52 1.10
N ASP A 72 -13.37 -10.60 0.29
CA ASP A 72 -14.81 -10.32 0.24
C ASP A 72 -15.33 -10.31 -1.19
N ALA A 73 -16.61 -10.01 -1.38
CA ALA A 73 -17.26 -10.03 -2.70
C ALA A 73 -16.73 -8.96 -3.69
N GLN A 74 -15.66 -8.22 -3.36
CA GLN A 74 -15.07 -7.17 -4.20
C GLN A 74 -13.60 -7.43 -4.59
N ASP A 75 -12.75 -7.83 -3.64
CA ASP A 75 -11.31 -8.07 -3.85
C ASP A 75 -10.71 -8.81 -2.63
N LEU A 76 -9.42 -9.11 -2.67
CA LEU A 76 -8.63 -9.45 -1.49
C LEU A 76 -8.16 -8.20 -0.75
N TRP A 77 -8.28 -8.21 0.58
CA TRP A 77 -7.95 -7.08 1.43
C TRP A 77 -6.93 -7.43 2.51
N GLN A 78 -6.08 -6.46 2.82
CA GLN A 78 -5.18 -6.43 3.96
C GLN A 78 -5.88 -5.70 5.11
N GLU A 79 -6.08 -6.35 6.25
CA GLU A 79 -6.61 -5.72 7.48
C GLU A 79 -5.52 -5.66 8.56
N VAL A 80 -5.11 -4.46 8.94
CA VAL A 80 -4.07 -4.21 9.95
C VAL A 80 -4.73 -4.10 11.31
N VAL A 81 -4.39 -5.00 12.23
CA VAL A 81 -4.86 -4.91 13.63
C VAL A 81 -4.02 -3.93 14.44
N HIS A 82 -4.60 -3.37 15.51
CA HIS A 82 -3.97 -2.36 16.36
C HIS A 82 -2.59 -2.85 16.86
N GLN A 83 -2.54 -4.03 17.47
CA GLN A 83 -1.32 -4.66 17.97
C GLN A 83 -1.38 -6.18 17.84
N VAL A 84 -0.27 -6.81 17.44
CA VAL A 84 -0.05 -8.25 17.63
C VAL A 84 0.80 -8.44 18.90
N ARG A 85 0.48 -9.45 19.72
CA ARG A 85 1.39 -9.87 20.80
C ARG A 85 2.34 -10.91 20.23
N PHE A 86 3.56 -10.48 19.92
CA PHE A 86 4.65 -11.37 19.57
C PHE A 86 4.97 -12.32 20.74
N ARG A 87 5.49 -13.51 20.41
CA ARG A 87 6.05 -14.46 21.37
C ARG A 87 7.26 -15.15 20.77
N LEU A 88 8.37 -15.18 21.51
CA LEU A 88 9.57 -15.89 21.12
C LEU A 88 9.47 -17.35 21.58
N GLY A 89 9.52 -18.30 20.64
CA GLY A 89 9.77 -19.70 20.99
C GLY A 89 11.18 -19.83 21.58
N VAL A 90 11.34 -20.52 22.70
CA VAL A 90 12.67 -20.75 23.31
C VAL A 90 12.85 -22.23 23.56
N VAL A 91 13.94 -22.80 23.03
CA VAL A 91 14.34 -24.19 23.22
C VAL A 91 15.79 -24.22 23.68
N ASP A 92 16.08 -24.99 24.74
CA ASP A 92 17.41 -25.10 25.31
C ASP A 92 18.05 -26.45 24.96
N LEU A 93 19.10 -26.43 24.13
CA LEU A 93 19.88 -27.61 23.77
C LEU A 93 21.19 -27.73 24.58
N ARG A 94 21.48 -26.80 25.50
CA ARG A 94 22.65 -26.90 26.39
C ARG A 94 22.70 -28.20 27.22
N PRO A 95 21.58 -28.87 27.58
CA PRO A 95 21.60 -30.20 28.19
C PRO A 95 22.00 -31.35 27.25
N MET A 96 22.01 -31.14 25.93
CA MET A 96 22.40 -32.14 24.93
C MET A 96 23.89 -32.03 24.55
N PRO A 97 24.54 -33.13 24.12
CA PRO A 97 25.91 -33.07 23.61
C PRO A 97 26.03 -32.17 22.37
N ALA A 98 27.11 -31.39 22.30
CA ALA A 98 27.30 -30.38 21.25
C ALA A 98 27.33 -30.91 19.81
N GLN A 99 27.65 -32.19 19.62
CA GLN A 99 27.60 -32.87 18.32
C GLN A 99 26.16 -33.03 17.79
N ASP A 100 25.18 -33.17 18.68
CA ASP A 100 23.77 -33.44 18.35
C ASP A 100 22.97 -32.14 18.15
N HIS A 101 23.57 -30.99 18.48
CA HIS A 101 22.96 -29.66 18.33
C HIS A 101 22.61 -29.35 16.88
N GLU A 102 23.58 -29.48 15.97
CA GLU A 102 23.38 -29.10 14.56
C GLU A 102 22.31 -29.97 13.86
N PRO A 103 22.32 -31.32 13.98
CA PRO A 103 21.22 -32.15 13.49
C PRO A 103 19.85 -31.78 14.08
N ARG A 104 19.76 -31.45 15.38
CA ARG A 104 18.48 -31.07 16.00
C ARG A 104 18.00 -29.70 15.55
N VAL A 105 18.88 -28.70 15.43
CA VAL A 105 18.53 -27.39 14.86
C VAL A 105 18.09 -27.52 13.40
N ALA A 106 18.77 -28.35 12.60
CA ALA A 106 18.38 -28.61 11.21
C ALA A 106 17.07 -29.42 11.08
N ALA A 107 16.70 -30.23 12.08
CA ALA A 107 15.37 -30.84 12.18
C ALA A 107 14.30 -29.80 12.55
N MET A 108 14.53 -29.00 13.60
CA MET A 108 13.61 -27.95 14.03
C MET A 108 13.38 -26.87 12.96
N ALA A 109 14.41 -26.52 12.18
CA ALA A 109 14.27 -25.59 11.06
C ALA A 109 13.33 -26.14 9.97
N ARG A 110 13.42 -27.44 9.67
CA ARG A 110 12.51 -28.13 8.74
C ARG A 110 11.09 -28.23 9.30
N GLU A 111 10.96 -28.65 10.56
CA GLU A 111 9.70 -28.69 11.30
C GLU A 111 8.99 -27.33 11.23
N LEU A 112 9.66 -26.24 11.62
CA LEU A 112 9.10 -24.88 11.63
C LEU A 112 8.80 -24.34 10.23
N ALA A 113 9.64 -24.61 9.23
CA ALA A 113 9.41 -24.17 7.85
C ALA A 113 8.22 -24.90 7.20
N ALA A 114 7.96 -26.15 7.60
CA ALA A 114 6.84 -26.95 7.10
C ALA A 114 5.50 -26.67 7.79
N HIS A 115 5.46 -25.93 8.89
CA HIS A 115 4.17 -25.56 9.51
C HIS A 115 3.47 -24.47 8.68
N PRO A 116 2.18 -24.62 8.33
CA PRO A 116 1.45 -23.60 7.58
C PRO A 116 1.17 -22.35 8.42
N PHE A 117 0.68 -21.28 7.78
CA PHE A 117 0.09 -20.11 8.44
C PHE A 117 -1.41 -20.03 8.12
N ASP A 118 -2.22 -19.58 9.07
CA ASP A 118 -3.56 -19.06 8.75
C ASP A 118 -3.43 -17.59 8.33
N LEU A 119 -3.70 -17.28 7.07
CA LEU A 119 -3.61 -15.92 6.55
C LEU A 119 -4.74 -15.00 7.04
N ASN A 120 -5.85 -15.57 7.56
CA ASN A 120 -6.96 -14.82 8.17
C ASN A 120 -6.64 -14.31 9.58
N SER A 121 -5.53 -14.78 10.18
CA SER A 121 -5.01 -14.32 11.47
C SER A 121 -3.89 -13.28 11.28
N PRO A 122 -3.73 -12.31 12.20
CA PRO A 122 -2.56 -11.43 12.21
C PRO A 122 -1.33 -12.16 12.79
N GLY A 123 -0.12 -11.70 12.45
CA GLY A 123 1.12 -12.28 12.99
C GLY A 123 1.79 -13.30 12.06
N GLN A 124 1.98 -12.93 10.80
CA GLN A 124 2.53 -13.78 9.73
C GLN A 124 4.07 -14.00 9.81
N LEU A 125 4.60 -14.04 11.04
CA LEU A 125 6.00 -14.17 11.40
C LEU A 125 6.12 -15.00 12.69
N ARG A 126 6.96 -16.05 12.66
CA ARG A 126 7.26 -16.94 13.79
C ARG A 126 8.77 -16.99 14.01
N VAL A 127 9.21 -16.99 15.27
CA VAL A 127 10.64 -17.06 15.61
C VAL A 127 10.87 -18.01 16.78
N THR A 128 11.89 -18.85 16.66
CA THR A 128 12.38 -19.72 17.73
C THR A 128 13.87 -19.49 17.98
N LEU A 129 14.21 -19.10 19.20
CA LEU A 129 15.57 -19.09 19.73
C LEU A 129 15.93 -20.49 20.23
N VAL A 130 17.01 -21.06 19.69
CA VAL A 130 17.55 -22.36 20.09
C VAL A 130 18.90 -22.14 20.76
N GLN A 131 18.93 -22.22 22.09
CA GLN A 131 20.12 -21.97 22.91
C GLN A 131 21.11 -23.14 22.80
N LEU A 132 22.36 -22.86 22.44
CA LEU A 132 23.41 -23.87 22.20
C LEU A 132 24.52 -23.80 23.27
N ALA A 133 24.88 -22.61 23.71
CA ALA A 133 25.81 -22.35 24.82
C ALA A 133 25.33 -21.16 25.66
N ALA A 134 26.14 -20.68 26.62
CA ALA A 134 25.81 -19.46 27.36
C ALA A 134 25.82 -18.21 26.47
N ASP A 135 26.69 -18.18 25.46
CA ASP A 135 26.99 -17.08 24.54
C ASP A 135 26.67 -17.44 23.07
N ARG A 136 25.90 -18.51 22.84
CA ARG A 136 25.64 -19.05 21.50
C ARG A 136 24.19 -19.53 21.35
N ALA A 137 23.51 -19.08 20.30
CA ALA A 137 22.20 -19.60 19.90
C ALA A 137 22.01 -19.58 18.38
N ALA A 138 21.14 -20.45 17.88
CA ALA A 138 20.55 -20.31 16.55
C ALA A 138 19.19 -19.59 16.67
N LEU A 139 18.91 -18.66 15.76
CA LEU A 139 17.61 -18.01 15.64
C LEU A 139 16.95 -18.50 14.35
N LEU A 140 15.84 -19.23 14.50
CA LEU A 140 15.04 -19.78 13.42
C LEU A 140 13.85 -18.86 13.19
N ILE A 141 13.78 -18.23 12.02
CA ILE A 141 12.75 -17.25 11.63
C ILE A 141 11.97 -17.84 10.46
N VAL A 142 10.63 -17.82 10.51
CA VAL A 142 9.77 -18.21 9.40
C VAL A 142 8.71 -17.13 9.21
N ALA A 143 8.56 -16.64 7.98
CA ALA A 143 7.55 -15.64 7.61
C ALA A 143 6.81 -16.07 6.34
N HIS A 144 5.53 -15.70 6.20
CA HIS A 144 4.79 -15.99 4.97
C HIS A 144 5.16 -14.98 3.86
N HIS A 145 5.33 -15.45 2.62
CA HIS A 145 5.77 -14.59 1.50
C HIS A 145 4.78 -13.45 1.17
N ILE A 146 3.52 -13.55 1.62
CA ILE A 146 2.52 -12.49 1.48
C ILE A 146 2.80 -11.22 2.32
N VAL A 147 3.67 -11.30 3.34
CA VAL A 147 4.08 -10.18 4.21
C VAL A 147 5.57 -9.87 4.16
N PHE A 148 6.37 -10.67 3.46
CA PHE A 148 7.83 -10.68 3.58
C PHE A 148 8.47 -11.03 2.25
N ASP A 149 9.66 -10.50 1.98
CA ASP A 149 10.49 -10.84 0.81
C ASP A 149 11.96 -11.02 1.21
N GLY A 150 12.81 -11.42 0.25
CA GLY A 150 14.23 -11.58 0.49
C GLY A 150 14.90 -10.31 1.03
N PHE A 151 14.53 -9.14 0.54
CA PHE A 151 15.08 -7.87 0.99
C PHE A 151 14.71 -7.55 2.46
N SER A 152 13.50 -7.94 2.87
CA SER A 152 13.02 -7.82 4.25
C SER A 152 13.87 -8.60 5.25
N ILE A 153 14.61 -9.63 4.82
CA ILE A 153 15.61 -10.34 5.65
C ILE A 153 16.69 -9.37 6.14
N GLY A 154 17.18 -8.50 5.26
CA GLY A 154 18.20 -7.49 5.57
C GLY A 154 17.66 -6.39 6.49
N VAL A 155 16.45 -5.89 6.22
CA VAL A 155 15.76 -4.90 7.07
C VAL A 155 15.56 -5.45 8.48
N LEU A 156 14.96 -6.65 8.60
CA LEU A 156 14.70 -7.30 9.88
C LEU A 156 15.98 -7.54 10.69
N GLY A 157 17.05 -8.02 10.04
CA GLY A 157 18.34 -8.25 10.68
C GLY A 157 19.10 -6.96 11.04
N HIS A 158 18.81 -5.85 10.37
CA HIS A 158 19.37 -4.55 10.72
C HIS A 158 18.67 -3.95 11.95
N GLU A 159 17.33 -3.90 11.94
CA GLU A 159 16.57 -3.30 13.04
C GLU A 159 16.67 -4.12 14.32
N LEU A 160 16.62 -5.46 14.25
CA LEU A 160 16.82 -6.35 15.40
C LEU A 160 18.15 -6.06 16.11
N GLY A 161 19.24 -5.96 15.34
CA GLY A 161 20.57 -5.68 15.88
C GLY A 161 20.69 -4.30 16.53
N GLN A 162 20.11 -3.26 15.90
CA GLN A 162 20.10 -1.91 16.47
C GLN A 162 19.27 -1.81 17.75
N ILE A 163 18.09 -2.44 17.80
CA ILE A 163 17.22 -2.41 18.98
C ILE A 163 17.89 -3.14 20.15
N MET A 164 18.39 -4.36 19.92
CA MET A 164 19.12 -5.12 20.94
C MET A 164 20.38 -4.39 21.43
N GLN A 165 21.16 -3.77 20.55
CA GLN A 165 22.34 -2.99 20.95
C GLN A 165 21.95 -1.79 21.82
N ALA A 166 20.93 -1.03 21.41
CA ALA A 166 20.47 0.12 22.19
C ALA A 166 19.98 -0.29 23.59
N MET A 167 19.33 -1.46 23.72
CA MET A 167 18.90 -1.97 25.04
C MET A 167 20.06 -2.45 25.93
N ASP A 168 21.14 -3.06 25.40
CA ASP A 168 22.36 -3.36 26.18
C ASP A 168 23.10 -2.08 26.61
N GLU A 169 23.03 -1.02 25.80
CA GLU A 169 23.61 0.31 26.09
C GLU A 169 22.71 1.21 26.95
N GLY A 170 21.47 0.81 27.25
CA GLY A 170 20.51 1.62 28.02
C GLY A 170 19.98 2.86 27.29
N ARG A 171 19.96 2.85 25.95
CA ARG A 171 19.55 3.96 25.08
C ARG A 171 18.28 3.62 24.27
N THR A 172 17.64 4.63 23.69
CA THR A 172 16.63 4.42 22.66
C THR A 172 17.27 3.96 21.34
N PRO A 173 16.64 3.05 20.57
CA PRO A 173 17.13 2.66 19.25
C PRO A 173 17.15 3.85 18.27
N ASP A 174 18.24 4.00 17.52
CA ASP A 174 18.35 4.99 16.43
C ASP A 174 17.73 4.42 15.15
N LEU A 175 16.40 4.42 15.11
CA LEU A 175 15.58 3.94 14.00
C LEU A 175 14.69 5.07 13.48
N PRO A 176 15.11 5.80 12.41
CA PRO A 176 14.31 6.86 11.80
C PRO A 176 12.90 6.39 11.43
N ASP A 177 11.91 7.28 11.58
CA ASP A 177 10.51 6.97 11.31
C ASP A 177 10.27 6.49 9.88
N LEU A 178 9.41 5.48 9.76
CA LEU A 178 8.97 4.97 8.46
C LEU A 178 7.99 5.97 7.85
N ALA A 179 8.46 6.70 6.84
CA ALA A 179 7.69 7.77 6.20
C ALA A 179 6.41 7.28 5.48
N LEU A 180 6.41 5.98 5.12
CA LEU A 180 5.36 5.18 4.50
C LEU A 180 5.25 3.82 5.23
N GLN A 181 4.21 3.04 4.93
CA GLN A 181 4.01 1.64 5.33
C GLN A 181 3.59 0.80 4.13
N TYR A 182 3.53 -0.54 4.25
CA TYR A 182 3.19 -1.40 3.11
C TYR A 182 1.80 -1.10 2.48
N GLY A 183 0.80 -0.71 3.29
CA GLY A 183 -0.51 -0.29 2.80
C GLY A 183 -0.47 0.92 1.85
N ASP A 184 0.52 1.82 2.02
CA ASP A 184 0.73 2.96 1.12
C ASP A 184 1.20 2.53 -0.27
N PHE A 185 2.09 1.51 -0.30
CA PHE A 185 2.56 0.90 -1.54
C PHE A 185 1.43 0.17 -2.26
N ALA A 186 0.57 -0.55 -1.54
CA ALA A 186 -0.57 -1.25 -2.13
C ALA A 186 -1.61 -0.29 -2.75
N LEU A 187 -1.86 0.87 -2.12
CA LEU A 187 -2.69 1.92 -2.69
C LEU A 187 -2.03 2.60 -3.91
N TRP A 188 -0.72 2.74 -3.90
CA TRP A 188 0.02 3.25 -5.05
C TRP A 188 -0.04 2.28 -6.24
N GLU A 189 0.19 0.99 -6.04
CA GLU A 189 0.09 -0.04 -7.09
C GLU A 189 -1.33 -0.14 -7.67
N ARG A 190 -2.39 -0.13 -6.83
CA ARG A 190 -3.78 -0.18 -7.32
C ARG A 190 -4.14 1.03 -8.19
N GLU A 191 -3.65 2.23 -7.85
CA GLU A 191 -3.84 3.41 -8.71
C GLU A 191 -3.07 3.26 -10.04
N LEU A 192 -1.88 2.65 -10.05
CA LEU A 192 -1.14 2.38 -11.28
C LEU A 192 -1.85 1.37 -12.19
N GLU A 193 -2.46 0.31 -11.63
CA GLU A 193 -3.35 -0.60 -12.36
C GLU A 193 -4.59 0.13 -12.91
N GLN A 194 -5.21 1.03 -12.13
CA GLN A 194 -6.47 1.70 -12.49
C GLN A 194 -6.30 2.87 -13.48
N THR A 195 -5.18 3.59 -13.47
CA THR A 195 -4.98 4.82 -14.26
C THR A 195 -4.34 4.59 -15.63
N GLY A 196 -4.08 3.35 -16.02
CA GLY A 196 -3.31 3.02 -17.24
C GLY A 196 -1.85 3.49 -17.17
N ALA A 197 -1.35 3.90 -16.00
CA ALA A 197 0.02 4.38 -15.83
C ALA A 197 1.09 3.31 -16.07
N LEU A 198 0.69 2.03 -16.13
CA LEU A 198 1.52 0.90 -16.52
C LEU A 198 1.40 0.52 -18.00
N ASP A 199 0.58 1.19 -18.82
CA ASP A 199 0.35 0.76 -20.21
C ASP A 199 1.56 0.91 -21.14
N GLU A 200 2.60 1.64 -20.75
CA GLU A 200 3.89 1.65 -21.47
C GLU A 200 4.73 0.41 -21.14
N ASP A 201 5.01 0.18 -19.86
CA ASP A 201 5.69 -1.03 -19.37
C ASP A 201 4.94 -2.30 -19.82
N ALA A 202 3.61 -2.31 -19.72
CA ALA A 202 2.79 -3.43 -20.13
C ALA A 202 2.80 -3.64 -21.65
N ARG A 203 2.86 -2.58 -22.48
CA ARG A 203 3.07 -2.70 -23.94
C ARG A 203 4.45 -3.26 -24.27
N TYR A 204 5.48 -2.89 -23.53
CA TYR A 204 6.82 -3.45 -23.69
C TYR A 204 6.81 -4.97 -23.41
N TRP A 205 6.23 -5.41 -22.29
CA TRP A 205 6.12 -6.85 -21.99
C TRP A 205 5.19 -7.59 -22.96
N ASP A 206 4.09 -6.95 -23.39
CA ASP A 206 3.17 -7.43 -24.43
C ASP A 206 3.82 -7.55 -25.83
N ASP A 207 4.97 -6.93 -26.08
CA ASP A 207 5.75 -7.05 -27.31
C ASP A 207 6.81 -8.16 -27.15
N LYS A 208 7.68 -8.04 -26.14
CA LYS A 208 8.81 -8.97 -25.92
C LYS A 208 8.37 -10.43 -25.70
N LEU A 209 7.19 -10.68 -25.14
CA LEU A 209 6.75 -12.02 -24.72
C LEU A 209 5.62 -12.62 -25.58
N ARG A 210 5.02 -11.86 -26.50
CA ARG A 210 3.89 -12.32 -27.32
C ARG A 210 4.33 -13.36 -28.34
N GLY A 211 3.69 -14.52 -28.31
CA GLY A 211 4.00 -15.64 -29.22
C GLY A 211 5.37 -16.28 -28.97
N ALA A 212 6.07 -15.91 -27.90
CA ALA A 212 7.33 -16.55 -27.52
C ALA A 212 7.07 -18.02 -27.13
N PRO A 213 7.90 -18.98 -27.60
CA PRO A 213 7.82 -20.35 -27.12
C PRO A 213 8.20 -20.40 -25.64
N TYR A 214 7.51 -21.25 -24.88
CA TYR A 214 7.84 -21.48 -23.47
C TYR A 214 9.16 -22.24 -23.38
N PHE A 215 10.17 -21.67 -22.72
CA PHE A 215 11.47 -22.31 -22.58
C PHE A 215 11.41 -23.46 -21.57
N GLU A 216 11.78 -24.67 -22.00
CA GLU A 216 11.89 -25.86 -21.15
C GLU A 216 13.30 -26.43 -21.19
N LEU A 217 13.76 -26.93 -20.04
CA LEU A 217 14.90 -27.84 -19.99
C LEU A 217 14.44 -29.24 -20.41
N PRO A 218 15.26 -30.02 -21.14
CA PRO A 218 15.09 -31.47 -21.23
C PRO A 218 15.13 -32.08 -19.82
N THR A 219 14.18 -32.95 -19.50
CA THR A 219 14.02 -33.55 -18.17
C THR A 219 14.43 -35.02 -18.15
N ASP A 220 14.85 -35.53 -16.99
CA ASP A 220 15.14 -36.97 -16.81
C ASP A 220 13.85 -37.80 -16.64
N PHE A 221 12.75 -37.14 -16.29
CA PHE A 221 11.45 -37.75 -16.01
C PHE A 221 10.31 -37.00 -16.75
N PRO A 222 9.20 -37.68 -17.11
CA PRO A 222 8.06 -37.02 -17.74
C PRO A 222 7.38 -36.04 -16.78
N ARG A 223 7.06 -34.83 -17.27
CA ARG A 223 6.46 -33.76 -16.46
C ARG A 223 5.11 -34.19 -15.84
N PRO A 224 4.94 -34.14 -14.50
CA PRO A 224 3.66 -34.42 -13.85
C PRO A 224 2.56 -33.42 -14.25
N ALA A 225 1.30 -33.85 -14.33
CA ALA A 225 0.17 -33.00 -14.70
C ALA A 225 -0.12 -31.84 -13.70
N VAL A 226 0.39 -31.93 -12.47
CA VAL A 226 0.35 -30.88 -11.45
C VAL A 226 1.76 -30.73 -10.87
N ARG A 227 2.26 -29.49 -10.78
CA ARG A 227 3.62 -29.20 -10.30
C ARG A 227 3.84 -29.69 -8.86
N ALA A 228 4.90 -30.49 -8.68
CA ALA A 228 5.37 -30.94 -7.38
C ALA A 228 6.04 -29.80 -6.60
N THR A 229 5.93 -29.85 -5.28
CA THR A 229 6.62 -28.92 -4.36
C THR A 229 7.84 -29.55 -3.67
N SER A 230 8.05 -30.86 -3.84
CA SER A 230 9.29 -31.54 -3.44
C SER A 230 10.46 -31.15 -4.34
N GLY A 231 11.64 -31.05 -3.74
CA GLY A 231 12.86 -30.75 -4.46
C GLY A 231 14.11 -30.99 -3.65
N LYS A 232 15.25 -30.79 -4.29
CA LYS A 232 16.59 -30.97 -3.72
C LYS A 232 17.44 -29.73 -4.00
N THR A 233 18.35 -29.41 -3.09
CA THR A 233 19.32 -28.32 -3.25
C THR A 233 20.70 -28.90 -3.54
N LEU A 234 21.27 -28.60 -4.71
CA LEU A 234 22.68 -28.78 -4.99
C LEU A 234 23.47 -27.53 -4.55
N ILE A 235 24.68 -27.72 -4.03
CA ILE A 235 25.59 -26.62 -3.69
C ILE A 235 26.99 -26.89 -4.25
N ARG A 236 27.59 -25.88 -4.89
CA ARG A 236 28.99 -25.87 -5.35
C ARG A 236 29.68 -24.55 -4.94
N PRO A 237 30.93 -24.58 -4.44
CA PRO A 237 31.70 -23.36 -4.23
C PRO A 237 32.26 -22.83 -5.56
N PHE A 238 32.41 -21.52 -5.69
CA PHE A 238 33.30 -20.92 -6.68
C PHE A 238 34.76 -20.91 -6.14
N PRO A 239 35.77 -20.73 -7.01
CA PRO A 239 37.16 -20.48 -6.58
C PRO A 239 37.28 -19.31 -5.60
N SER A 240 38.27 -19.35 -4.71
CA SER A 240 38.44 -18.34 -3.65
C SER A 240 38.78 -16.93 -4.15
N ASP A 241 39.34 -16.82 -5.36
CA ASP A 241 39.68 -15.57 -6.05
C ASP A 241 38.55 -15.04 -6.95
N PHE A 242 37.46 -15.81 -7.12
CA PHE A 242 36.35 -15.49 -8.01
C PHE A 242 35.74 -14.11 -7.74
N ASP A 243 35.59 -13.71 -6.47
CA ASP A 243 35.09 -12.36 -6.13
C ASP A 243 36.01 -11.27 -6.68
N THR A 244 37.33 -11.41 -6.52
CA THR A 244 38.31 -10.42 -7.00
C THR A 244 38.31 -10.35 -8.53
N ARG A 245 38.32 -11.50 -9.21
CA ARG A 245 38.27 -11.59 -10.69
C ARG A 245 36.98 -11.02 -11.25
N MET A 246 35.83 -11.41 -10.70
CA MET A 246 34.51 -10.93 -11.11
C MET A 246 34.35 -9.42 -10.86
N ASN A 247 34.81 -8.89 -9.72
CA ASN A 247 34.78 -7.44 -9.47
C ASN A 247 35.63 -6.65 -10.47
N ALA A 248 36.82 -7.14 -10.81
CA ALA A 248 37.69 -6.52 -11.80
C ALA A 248 37.07 -6.56 -13.22
N PHE A 249 36.52 -7.71 -13.61
CA PHE A 249 35.88 -7.93 -14.90
C PHE A 249 34.60 -7.09 -15.07
N ASN A 250 33.70 -7.12 -14.08
CA ASN A 250 32.45 -6.34 -14.13
C ASN A 250 32.73 -4.83 -14.20
N LYS A 251 33.81 -4.37 -13.54
CA LYS A 251 34.26 -2.98 -13.61
C LYS A 251 34.88 -2.60 -14.97
N SER A 252 35.61 -3.50 -15.63
CA SER A 252 36.16 -3.22 -16.98
C SER A 252 35.09 -3.29 -18.07
N MET A 253 34.08 -4.14 -17.90
CA MET A 253 32.96 -4.30 -18.83
C MET A 253 31.78 -3.34 -18.59
N GLY A 254 31.74 -2.64 -17.45
CA GLY A 254 30.68 -1.69 -17.11
C GLY A 254 29.33 -2.35 -16.80
N ILE A 255 29.34 -3.52 -16.15
CA ILE A 255 28.15 -4.36 -15.92
C ILE A 255 27.91 -4.67 -14.44
N SER A 256 26.71 -5.17 -14.13
CA SER A 256 26.37 -5.69 -12.80
C SER A 256 26.73 -7.18 -12.65
N PHE A 257 26.82 -7.67 -11.40
CA PHE A 257 26.92 -9.10 -11.10
C PHE A 257 25.81 -9.91 -11.77
N PHE A 258 24.57 -9.41 -11.68
CA PHE A 258 23.41 -10.07 -12.29
C PHE A 258 23.51 -10.14 -13.82
N THR A 259 24.01 -9.08 -14.47
CA THR A 259 24.24 -9.06 -15.92
C THR A 259 25.24 -10.14 -16.35
N LEU A 260 26.34 -10.31 -15.63
CA LEU A 260 27.29 -11.41 -15.88
C LEU A 260 26.60 -12.76 -15.71
N GLY A 261 25.87 -12.96 -14.61
CA GLY A 261 25.16 -14.21 -14.34
C GLY A 261 24.13 -14.56 -15.41
N ALA A 262 23.34 -13.58 -15.85
CA ALA A 262 22.36 -13.75 -16.92
C ALA A 262 23.01 -14.08 -18.27
N ALA A 263 24.16 -13.47 -18.59
CA ALA A 263 24.90 -13.75 -19.83
C ALA A 263 25.51 -15.16 -19.82
N VAL A 264 26.18 -15.52 -18.73
CA VAL A 264 26.79 -16.86 -18.57
C VAL A 264 25.71 -17.95 -18.54
N MET A 265 24.61 -17.73 -17.83
CA MET A 265 23.52 -18.71 -17.74
C MET A 265 22.77 -18.88 -19.06
N SER A 266 22.45 -17.80 -19.78
CA SER A 266 21.82 -17.92 -21.11
C SER A 266 22.73 -18.61 -22.13
N ALA A 267 24.04 -18.33 -22.12
CA ALA A 267 24.99 -19.02 -22.97
C ALA A 267 25.14 -20.52 -22.61
N ALA A 268 25.25 -20.86 -21.32
CA ALA A 268 25.30 -22.25 -20.86
C ALA A 268 24.02 -23.03 -21.19
N LEU A 269 22.84 -22.42 -21.01
CA LEU A 269 21.55 -23.03 -21.32
C LEU A 269 21.33 -23.18 -22.84
N HIS A 270 21.78 -22.22 -23.65
CA HIS A 270 21.84 -22.39 -25.11
C HIS A 270 22.71 -23.59 -25.49
N ARG A 271 23.90 -23.72 -24.91
CA ARG A 271 24.79 -24.86 -25.19
C ARG A 271 24.24 -26.20 -24.72
N TRP A 272 23.48 -26.22 -23.62
CA TRP A 272 22.80 -27.41 -23.10
C TRP A 272 21.58 -27.85 -23.94
N THR A 273 20.85 -26.91 -24.55
CA THR A 273 19.55 -27.18 -25.21
C THR A 273 19.56 -27.04 -26.74
N GLY A 274 20.53 -26.32 -27.31
CA GLY A 274 20.52 -25.88 -28.71
C GLY A 274 19.54 -24.75 -29.02
N ALA A 275 18.79 -24.23 -28.04
CA ALA A 275 17.74 -23.24 -28.28
C ALA A 275 18.30 -21.87 -28.66
N ALA A 276 17.80 -21.27 -29.74
CA ALA A 276 18.19 -19.94 -30.22
C ALA A 276 17.70 -18.78 -29.32
N GLU A 277 16.80 -19.07 -28.37
CA GLU A 277 16.35 -18.15 -27.33
C GLU A 277 16.27 -18.90 -25.99
N VAL A 278 16.64 -18.22 -24.91
CA VAL A 278 16.57 -18.73 -23.53
C VAL A 278 15.75 -17.77 -22.69
N SER A 279 14.79 -18.29 -21.92
CA SER A 279 13.91 -17.48 -21.06
C SER A 279 13.95 -17.93 -19.60
N PHE A 280 14.19 -17.02 -18.67
CA PHE A 280 14.14 -17.29 -17.22
C PHE A 280 13.60 -16.10 -16.42
N ALA A 281 13.08 -16.41 -15.23
CA ALA A 281 12.70 -15.43 -14.22
C ALA A 281 13.94 -14.74 -13.65
N ALA A 282 13.83 -13.43 -13.48
CA ALA A 282 14.77 -12.57 -12.77
C ALA A 282 14.01 -11.81 -11.67
N PRO A 283 14.36 -11.97 -10.38
CA PRO A 283 13.70 -11.28 -9.29
C PRO A 283 14.22 -9.84 -9.19
N ALA A 284 13.40 -8.87 -9.59
CA ALA A 284 13.63 -7.46 -9.30
C ALA A 284 13.13 -7.14 -7.89
N ALA A 285 13.90 -6.36 -7.13
CA ALA A 285 13.56 -6.05 -5.74
C ALA A 285 12.30 -5.17 -5.56
N GLY A 286 11.81 -4.53 -6.63
CA GLY A 286 10.65 -3.62 -6.65
C GLY A 286 10.80 -2.33 -5.81
N ARG A 287 11.88 -2.23 -5.03
CA ARG A 287 12.20 -1.12 -4.13
C ARG A 287 12.98 -0.03 -4.88
N THR A 288 12.32 0.60 -5.84
CA THR A 288 12.89 1.69 -6.64
C THR A 288 13.02 3.02 -5.88
N ASP A 289 12.43 3.12 -4.68
CA ASP A 289 12.45 4.31 -3.83
C ASP A 289 13.04 4.09 -2.44
N ILE A 290 13.83 5.07 -1.99
CA ILE A 290 14.44 5.12 -0.65
C ILE A 290 13.39 5.16 0.49
N GLU A 291 12.16 5.60 0.20
CA GLU A 291 11.04 5.53 1.14
C GLU A 291 10.49 4.11 1.39
N ILE A 292 10.63 3.19 0.43
CA ILE A 292 10.17 1.79 0.56
C ILE A 292 11.31 0.78 0.78
N GLU A 293 12.55 1.17 0.51
CA GLU A 293 13.77 0.40 0.81
C GLU A 293 13.77 -0.14 2.25
N LYS A 294 13.39 0.69 3.22
CA LYS A 294 13.42 0.36 4.67
C LYS A 294 12.21 -0.43 5.19
N LEU A 295 11.25 -0.79 4.35
CA LEU A 295 10.02 -1.45 4.78
C LEU A 295 10.16 -2.98 4.79
N ILE A 296 9.60 -3.63 5.80
CA ILE A 296 9.23 -5.05 5.67
C ILE A 296 7.98 -5.13 4.78
N GLY A 297 7.90 -6.14 3.92
CA GLY A 297 6.79 -6.34 2.99
C GLY A 297 7.19 -7.19 1.80
N VAL A 298 6.23 -7.46 0.90
CA VAL A 298 6.49 -8.12 -0.38
C VAL A 298 6.53 -7.11 -1.53
N PHE A 299 7.74 -6.74 -1.96
CA PHE A 299 7.95 -5.80 -3.08
C PHE A 299 8.52 -6.47 -4.33
N ILE A 300 9.04 -7.70 -4.18
CA ILE A 300 9.65 -8.48 -5.26
C ILE A 300 8.72 -8.63 -6.47
N ASN A 301 9.21 -8.25 -7.65
CA ASN A 301 8.57 -8.49 -8.94
C ASN A 301 9.41 -9.46 -9.77
N THR A 302 8.78 -10.22 -10.66
CA THR A 302 9.45 -11.21 -11.52
C THR A 302 9.51 -10.69 -12.94
N LEU A 303 10.71 -10.53 -13.48
CA LEU A 303 10.91 -10.17 -14.89
C LEU A 303 11.16 -11.45 -15.68
N ALA A 304 10.36 -11.73 -16.72
CA ALA A 304 10.62 -12.83 -17.64
C ALA A 304 11.63 -12.36 -18.69
N LEU A 305 12.91 -12.59 -18.44
CA LEU A 305 13.98 -12.19 -19.37
C LEU A 305 14.09 -13.22 -20.49
N ARG A 306 13.61 -12.84 -21.67
CA ARG A 306 13.80 -13.57 -22.94
C ARG A 306 15.07 -13.06 -23.61
N ILE A 307 16.08 -13.92 -23.69
CA ILE A 307 17.41 -13.61 -24.23
C ILE A 307 17.58 -14.36 -25.57
N PRO A 308 17.70 -13.67 -26.71
CA PRO A 308 18.14 -14.30 -27.95
C PRO A 308 19.62 -14.64 -27.86
N VAL A 309 20.02 -15.78 -28.44
CA VAL A 309 21.40 -16.29 -28.39
C VAL A 309 21.88 -16.55 -29.82
N GLN A 310 22.95 -15.85 -30.21
CA GLN A 310 23.60 -16.03 -31.52
C GLN A 310 24.75 -17.05 -31.36
N PRO A 311 24.71 -18.24 -32.00
CA PRO A 311 25.66 -19.32 -31.72
C PRO A 311 27.13 -18.94 -31.95
N ASP A 312 27.39 -18.16 -33.00
CA ASP A 312 28.74 -17.74 -33.41
C ASP A 312 29.25 -16.48 -32.68
N ALA A 313 28.50 -15.96 -31.70
CA ALA A 313 28.89 -14.77 -30.94
C ALA A 313 30.06 -15.07 -29.98
N THR A 314 30.88 -14.05 -29.72
CA THR A 314 31.79 -14.08 -28.57
C THR A 314 31.04 -13.87 -27.26
N LEU A 315 31.59 -14.37 -26.16
CA LEU A 315 31.04 -14.14 -24.82
C LEU A 315 30.87 -12.65 -24.51
N ARG A 316 31.80 -11.80 -24.98
CA ARG A 316 31.74 -10.33 -24.90
C ARG A 316 30.53 -9.75 -25.65
N ALA A 317 30.28 -10.22 -26.88
CA ALA A 317 29.17 -9.75 -27.70
C ALA A 317 27.81 -10.19 -27.13
N HIS A 318 27.70 -11.45 -26.70
CA HIS A 318 26.51 -11.99 -26.03
C HIS A 318 26.20 -11.23 -24.74
N LEU A 319 27.21 -11.02 -23.90
CA LEU A 319 27.10 -10.26 -22.65
C LEU A 319 26.68 -8.80 -22.88
N ALA A 320 27.10 -8.15 -23.97
CA ALA A 320 26.61 -6.82 -24.33
C ALA A 320 25.11 -6.83 -24.68
N GLY A 321 24.65 -7.79 -25.48
CA GLY A 321 23.21 -7.94 -25.77
C GLY A 321 22.38 -8.24 -24.52
N VAL A 322 22.89 -9.10 -23.63
CA VAL A 322 22.21 -9.43 -22.36
C VAL A 322 22.19 -8.25 -21.38
N ARG A 323 23.24 -7.41 -21.35
CA ARG A 323 23.22 -6.14 -20.60
C ARG A 323 22.05 -5.28 -21.04
N ASP A 324 21.83 -5.16 -22.34
CA ASP A 324 20.82 -4.27 -22.90
C ASP A 324 19.40 -4.82 -22.64
N VAL A 325 19.17 -6.13 -22.80
CA VAL A 325 17.93 -6.82 -22.38
C VAL A 325 17.65 -6.66 -20.88
N VAL A 326 18.67 -6.76 -20.03
CA VAL A 326 18.54 -6.56 -18.57
C VAL A 326 18.22 -5.10 -18.24
N GLN A 327 18.80 -4.13 -18.96
CA GLN A 327 18.52 -2.70 -18.74
C GLN A 327 17.10 -2.33 -19.19
N GLU A 328 16.66 -2.77 -20.38
CA GLU A 328 15.27 -2.57 -20.84
C GLU A 328 14.26 -3.22 -19.87
N GLY A 329 14.50 -4.46 -19.44
CA GLY A 329 13.65 -5.13 -18.46
C GLY A 329 13.59 -4.42 -17.10
N LEU A 330 14.70 -3.82 -16.65
CA LEU A 330 14.73 -3.04 -15.41
C LEU A 330 14.07 -1.66 -15.52
N LEU A 331 14.03 -1.05 -16.71
CA LEU A 331 13.27 0.18 -16.95
C LEU A 331 11.76 -0.08 -16.81
N HIS A 332 11.28 -1.20 -17.33
CA HIS A 332 9.86 -1.59 -17.31
C HIS A 332 9.46 -2.48 -16.12
N GLN A 333 10.26 -2.49 -15.05
CA GLN A 333 10.02 -3.34 -13.87
C GLN A 333 8.79 -2.95 -13.03
N SER A 334 8.16 -1.81 -13.32
CA SER A 334 6.99 -1.31 -12.58
C SER A 334 5.71 -2.07 -12.90
N CYS A 335 5.62 -2.74 -14.05
CA CYS A 335 4.50 -3.60 -14.39
C CYS A 335 4.60 -4.94 -13.62
N PRO A 336 3.62 -5.30 -12.77
CA PRO A 336 3.66 -6.57 -12.06
C PRO A 336 3.61 -7.75 -13.04
N PHE A 337 4.41 -8.79 -12.79
CA PHE A 337 4.41 -10.05 -13.54
C PHE A 337 2.98 -10.60 -13.76
N ASP A 338 2.16 -10.53 -12.71
CA ASP A 338 0.76 -10.98 -12.71
C ASP A 338 -0.16 -10.13 -13.59
N ALA A 339 0.18 -8.87 -13.88
CA ALA A 339 -0.50 -8.07 -14.91
C ALA A 339 -0.11 -8.52 -16.33
N VAL A 340 1.18 -8.80 -16.56
CA VAL A 340 1.68 -9.33 -17.85
C VAL A 340 1.03 -10.66 -18.20
N VAL A 341 1.01 -11.62 -17.26
CA VAL A 341 0.36 -12.94 -17.46
C VAL A 341 -1.13 -12.80 -17.77
N ARG A 342 -1.85 -11.89 -17.08
CA ARG A 342 -3.27 -11.59 -17.35
C ARG A 342 -3.49 -11.01 -18.76
N ARG A 343 -2.63 -10.11 -19.22
CA ARG A 343 -2.74 -9.45 -20.55
C ARG A 343 -2.44 -10.38 -21.71
N LEU A 344 -1.42 -11.24 -21.57
CA LEU A 344 -1.04 -12.23 -22.59
C LEU A 344 -2.08 -13.37 -22.75
N LYS A 345 -3.03 -13.52 -21.82
CA LYS A 345 -4.12 -14.52 -21.85
C LYS A 345 -3.62 -15.95 -22.13
N LEU A 346 -2.47 -16.30 -21.55
CA LEU A 346 -1.85 -17.62 -21.73
C LEU A 346 -2.77 -18.74 -21.23
N PRO A 347 -2.79 -19.91 -21.89
CA PRO A 347 -3.46 -21.10 -21.36
C PRO A 347 -2.97 -21.42 -19.94
N ARG A 348 -3.90 -21.76 -19.04
CA ARG A 348 -3.55 -22.24 -17.70
C ARG A 348 -3.04 -23.68 -17.81
N ASP A 349 -1.84 -23.91 -17.33
CA ASP A 349 -1.23 -25.24 -17.18
C ASP A 349 -0.81 -25.43 -15.71
N SER A 350 -1.31 -26.49 -15.08
CA SER A 350 -1.01 -26.82 -13.67
C SER A 350 0.36 -27.47 -13.46
N SER A 351 1.04 -27.88 -14.53
CA SER A 351 2.32 -28.60 -14.52
C SER A 351 3.57 -27.69 -14.44
N ARG A 352 3.40 -26.37 -14.59
CA ARG A 352 4.50 -25.40 -14.73
C ARG A 352 4.13 -24.00 -14.22
N THR A 353 5.13 -23.17 -13.95
CA THR A 353 4.95 -21.72 -13.72
C THR A 353 4.68 -20.97 -15.03
N PRO A 354 3.80 -19.95 -15.08
CA PRO A 354 3.58 -19.16 -16.30
C PRO A 354 4.86 -18.50 -16.82
N LEU A 355 4.96 -18.31 -18.15
CA LEU A 355 6.08 -17.70 -18.91
C LEU A 355 7.47 -18.36 -18.79
N VAL A 356 7.90 -18.77 -17.60
CA VAL A 356 9.29 -19.15 -17.30
C VAL A 356 9.33 -20.29 -16.27
N SER A 357 10.10 -21.33 -16.60
CA SER A 357 10.30 -22.56 -15.81
C SER A 357 11.48 -22.47 -14.84
N ILE A 358 12.43 -21.58 -15.12
CA ILE A 358 13.71 -21.42 -14.41
C ILE A 358 13.77 -20.03 -13.78
N ASN A 359 14.40 -19.89 -12.62
CA ASN A 359 14.74 -18.60 -12.01
C ASN A 359 16.25 -18.44 -11.82
N LEU A 360 16.75 -17.22 -12.02
CA LEU A 360 18.12 -16.80 -11.70
C LEU A 360 18.10 -15.71 -10.63
N ASN A 361 18.79 -15.95 -9.51
CA ASN A 361 19.12 -14.93 -8.52
C ASN A 361 20.64 -14.83 -8.39
N MET A 362 21.22 -13.62 -8.44
CA MET A 362 22.67 -13.41 -8.25
C MET A 362 22.95 -12.16 -7.43
N GLN A 363 23.44 -12.35 -6.20
CA GLN A 363 23.54 -11.30 -5.19
C GLN A 363 24.51 -11.66 -4.05
N ARG A 364 24.88 -10.68 -3.23
CA ARG A 364 25.42 -10.95 -1.88
C ARG A 364 24.27 -11.19 -0.89
N VAL A 365 24.54 -11.85 0.23
CA VAL A 365 23.51 -12.09 1.27
C VAL A 365 22.89 -10.79 1.79
N PHE A 366 21.56 -10.77 1.93
CA PHE A 366 20.80 -9.62 2.45
C PHE A 366 21.19 -9.21 3.88
N LEU A 367 21.62 -10.17 4.71
CA LEU A 367 22.27 -9.91 5.99
C LEU A 367 23.74 -10.32 5.90
N GLN A 368 24.62 -9.32 5.88
CA GLN A 368 26.06 -9.48 6.07
C GLN A 368 26.38 -9.77 7.54
N GLU A 369 27.51 -10.42 7.83
CA GLU A 369 27.92 -10.69 9.21
C GLU A 369 28.25 -9.38 9.93
N ARG A 370 27.55 -9.10 11.04
CA ARG A 370 27.63 -7.78 11.71
C ARG A 370 27.71 -7.89 13.22
N SER A 371 28.55 -7.04 13.81
CA SER A 371 28.70 -6.87 15.25
C SER A 371 27.83 -5.73 15.76
N TYR A 372 27.17 -5.95 16.89
CA TYR A 372 26.22 -5.07 17.54
C TYR A 372 26.55 -5.02 19.04
N GLY A 373 27.48 -4.12 19.41
CA GLY A 373 28.04 -4.09 20.76
C GLY A 373 28.66 -5.43 21.17
N ARG A 374 28.00 -6.13 22.10
CA ARG A 374 28.49 -7.37 22.72
C ARG A 374 28.11 -8.67 22.01
N PHE A 375 27.34 -8.63 20.93
CA PHE A 375 26.99 -9.81 20.14
C PHE A 375 27.25 -9.60 18.64
N ARG A 376 27.27 -10.72 17.91
CA ARG A 376 27.36 -10.79 16.45
C ARG A 376 26.21 -11.60 15.91
N MET A 377 25.62 -11.15 14.81
CA MET A 377 24.65 -11.91 14.03
C MET A 377 25.28 -12.38 12.73
N ILE A 378 25.18 -13.68 12.47
CA ILE A 378 25.79 -14.37 11.35
C ILE A 378 24.67 -15.01 10.52
N SER A 379 24.64 -14.76 9.21
CA SER A 379 23.71 -15.45 8.31
C SER A 379 24.18 -16.90 8.11
N VAL A 380 23.32 -17.88 8.37
CA VAL A 380 23.60 -19.31 8.13
C VAL A 380 22.72 -19.79 6.96
N PRO A 381 23.15 -20.78 6.14
CA PRO A 381 22.24 -21.44 5.22
C PRO A 381 21.01 -21.99 5.95
N SER A 382 19.83 -21.74 5.38
CA SER A 382 18.54 -22.25 5.86
C SER A 382 18.07 -23.40 4.99
N HIS A 383 17.00 -24.08 5.41
CA HIS A 383 16.31 -25.06 4.57
C HIS A 383 15.19 -24.39 3.77
N MET A 384 15.06 -24.73 2.49
CA MET A 384 13.93 -24.34 1.65
C MET A 384 12.77 -25.34 1.86
N PRO A 385 11.55 -24.90 2.24
CA PRO A 385 10.44 -25.82 2.48
C PRO A 385 9.86 -26.46 1.20
N GLY A 386 10.16 -25.92 0.03
CA GLY A 386 9.76 -26.45 -1.28
C GLY A 386 10.45 -25.73 -2.44
N VAL A 387 10.11 -26.10 -3.68
CA VAL A 387 10.66 -25.51 -4.92
C VAL A 387 9.58 -24.96 -5.84
N PHE A 388 9.62 -23.65 -6.09
CA PHE A 388 8.60 -22.92 -6.88
C PHE A 388 8.77 -23.05 -8.39
N TYR A 389 10.01 -23.22 -8.84
CA TYR A 389 10.40 -23.35 -10.25
C TYR A 389 10.77 -24.81 -10.55
N ASP A 390 10.92 -25.16 -11.82
CA ASP A 390 11.55 -26.43 -12.20
C ASP A 390 13.02 -26.43 -11.75
N MET A 391 13.66 -25.27 -11.87
CA MET A 391 15.01 -25.02 -11.36
C MET A 391 15.18 -23.56 -10.88
N ASN A 392 15.75 -23.39 -9.70
CA ASN A 392 16.05 -22.10 -9.07
C ASN A 392 17.56 -21.97 -8.87
N VAL A 393 18.22 -21.23 -9.76
CA VAL A 393 19.67 -21.00 -9.76
C VAL A 393 19.97 -19.77 -8.89
N GLN A 394 20.68 -19.97 -7.79
CA GLN A 394 21.08 -18.91 -6.86
C GLN A 394 22.61 -18.81 -6.78
N ILE A 395 23.16 -17.63 -7.09
CA ILE A 395 24.59 -17.35 -7.01
C ILE A 395 24.80 -16.35 -5.87
N ILE A 396 25.27 -16.85 -4.73
CA ILE A 396 25.23 -16.14 -3.45
C ILE A 396 26.63 -15.84 -2.94
N GLY A 397 26.96 -14.55 -2.80
CA GLY A 397 28.19 -14.06 -2.19
C GLY A 397 28.07 -13.89 -0.68
N ARG A 398 29.05 -14.43 0.05
CA ARG A 398 29.26 -14.28 1.50
C ARG A 398 30.71 -13.89 1.78
N ASP A 399 31.02 -13.51 3.01
CA ASP A 399 32.39 -13.17 3.42
C ASP A 399 33.33 -14.39 3.38
N ALA A 400 32.76 -15.60 3.44
CA ALA A 400 33.43 -16.88 3.20
C ALA A 400 33.49 -17.30 1.70
N GLY A 401 33.26 -16.37 0.76
CA GLY A 401 33.28 -16.61 -0.69
C GLY A 401 31.90 -16.79 -1.34
N TRP A 402 31.92 -17.01 -2.67
CA TRP A 402 30.71 -17.22 -3.48
C TRP A 402 30.35 -18.69 -3.63
N LYS A 403 29.05 -18.98 -3.72
CA LYS A 403 28.53 -20.33 -3.98
C LYS A 403 27.43 -20.30 -5.03
N LEU A 404 27.46 -21.30 -5.92
CA LEU A 404 26.34 -21.69 -6.75
C LEU A 404 25.46 -22.64 -5.93
N MET A 405 24.18 -22.33 -5.85
CA MET A 405 23.14 -23.20 -5.29
C MET A 405 22.08 -23.40 -6.36
N ILE A 406 21.59 -24.62 -6.52
CA ILE A 406 20.51 -24.95 -7.45
C ILE A 406 19.47 -25.75 -6.70
N ASP A 407 18.29 -25.17 -6.49
CA ASP A 407 17.12 -25.90 -5.99
C ASP A 407 16.32 -26.40 -7.19
N TYR A 408 15.92 -27.68 -7.23
CA TYR A 408 15.26 -28.29 -8.39
C TYR A 408 14.18 -29.30 -8.00
N GLN A 409 13.15 -29.42 -8.85
CA GLN A 409 12.12 -30.46 -8.71
C GLN A 409 12.71 -31.84 -8.95
N ASP A 410 12.67 -32.71 -7.94
CA ASP A 410 13.24 -34.05 -8.03
C ASP A 410 12.31 -35.07 -8.72
N SER A 411 11.09 -34.64 -9.06
CA SER A 411 10.18 -35.28 -10.00
C SER A 411 10.47 -34.97 -11.48
N LEU A 412 11.42 -34.07 -11.78
CA LEU A 412 11.81 -33.69 -13.14
C LEU A 412 13.28 -34.01 -13.45
N PHE A 413 14.17 -33.82 -12.48
CA PHE A 413 15.62 -33.97 -12.67
C PHE A 413 16.26 -34.96 -11.71
N ARG A 414 17.19 -35.75 -12.25
CA ARG A 414 18.15 -36.54 -11.48
C ARG A 414 19.28 -35.64 -10.96
N THR A 415 19.82 -35.99 -9.80
CA THR A 415 20.93 -35.24 -9.19
C THR A 415 22.13 -35.12 -10.13
N ASP A 416 22.53 -36.20 -10.81
CA ASP A 416 23.69 -36.20 -11.71
C ASP A 416 23.49 -35.29 -12.94
N THR A 417 22.25 -35.10 -13.38
CA THR A 417 21.90 -34.17 -14.48
C THR A 417 22.03 -32.71 -14.03
N VAL A 418 21.60 -32.39 -12.82
CA VAL A 418 21.79 -31.05 -12.23
C VAL A 418 23.27 -30.79 -11.89
N GLU A 419 24.03 -31.82 -11.51
CA GLU A 419 25.47 -31.69 -11.28
C GLU A 419 26.24 -31.35 -12.57
N ARG A 420 25.97 -32.04 -13.69
CA ARG A 420 26.58 -31.69 -14.99
C ARG A 420 26.23 -30.26 -15.43
N LEU A 421 25.00 -29.81 -15.19
CA LEU A 421 24.59 -28.43 -15.49
C LEU A 421 25.26 -27.40 -14.57
N ALA A 422 25.43 -27.71 -13.28
CA ALA A 422 26.17 -26.85 -12.35
C ALA A 422 27.65 -26.73 -12.74
N ASP A 423 28.29 -27.84 -13.11
CA ASP A 423 29.69 -27.87 -13.49
C ASP A 423 29.90 -27.23 -14.89
N LEU A 424 28.91 -27.29 -15.80
CA LEU A 424 28.84 -26.47 -17.03
C LEU A 424 28.75 -24.97 -16.71
N LEU A 425 27.84 -24.53 -15.83
CA LEU A 425 27.72 -23.13 -15.42
C LEU A 425 29.04 -22.60 -14.82
N LEU A 426 29.69 -23.34 -13.92
CA LEU A 426 30.97 -22.96 -13.31
C LEU A 426 32.08 -22.81 -14.36
N ARG A 427 32.22 -23.76 -15.30
CA ARG A 427 33.18 -23.65 -16.42
C ARG A 427 32.87 -22.46 -17.34
N SER A 428 31.59 -22.13 -17.51
CA SER A 428 31.15 -21.00 -18.35
C SER A 428 31.49 -19.65 -17.70
N PHE A 429 31.40 -19.54 -16.36
CA PHE A 429 31.92 -18.40 -15.61
C PHE A 429 33.45 -18.28 -15.73
N GLU A 430 34.18 -19.38 -15.52
CA GLU A 430 35.64 -19.38 -15.59
C GLU A 430 36.15 -19.00 -16.98
N LEU A 431 35.54 -19.52 -18.06
CA LEU A 431 35.85 -19.13 -19.43
C LEU A 431 35.57 -17.63 -19.66
N CYS A 432 34.36 -17.14 -19.33
CA CYS A 432 33.99 -15.74 -19.54
C CYS A 432 34.88 -14.74 -18.78
N LEU A 433 35.37 -15.11 -17.59
CA LEU A 433 36.31 -14.30 -16.80
C LEU A 433 37.78 -14.41 -17.27
N ALA A 434 38.14 -15.41 -18.05
CA ALA A 434 39.51 -15.64 -18.53
C ALA A 434 39.71 -15.18 -19.98
N ASP A 435 38.79 -15.56 -20.88
CA ASP A 435 38.74 -15.16 -22.28
C ASP A 435 37.29 -14.79 -22.69
N PRO A 436 36.91 -13.51 -22.59
CA PRO A 436 35.61 -13.04 -23.05
C PRO A 436 35.50 -12.95 -24.58
N ASP A 437 36.58 -13.11 -25.35
CA ASP A 437 36.54 -13.09 -26.82
C ASP A 437 36.41 -14.49 -27.43
N ALA A 438 36.50 -15.54 -26.63
CA ALA A 438 36.05 -16.89 -26.98
C ALA A 438 34.57 -16.93 -27.38
N THR A 439 34.20 -17.87 -28.25
CA THR A 439 32.83 -18.04 -28.78
C THR A 439 31.93 -18.79 -27.81
N LEU A 440 30.61 -18.73 -28.01
CA LEU A 440 29.69 -19.57 -27.22
C LEU A 440 29.91 -21.06 -27.49
N ALA A 441 30.41 -21.43 -28.68
CA ALA A 441 30.76 -22.82 -29.00
C ALA A 441 31.89 -23.35 -28.12
N ASP A 442 32.86 -22.51 -27.73
CA ASP A 442 34.02 -22.87 -26.90
C ASP A 442 33.66 -23.19 -25.43
N ILE A 443 32.44 -22.90 -24.99
CA ILE A 443 31.92 -23.33 -23.69
C ILE A 443 31.98 -24.87 -23.59
N PRO A 444 32.72 -25.45 -22.60
CA PRO A 444 32.90 -26.90 -22.50
C PRO A 444 31.62 -27.63 -22.10
N LEU A 445 30.97 -28.26 -23.09
CA LEU A 445 29.79 -29.08 -22.92
C LEU A 445 30.18 -30.56 -22.79
N ASP A 446 29.89 -31.18 -21.63
CA ASP A 446 29.94 -32.64 -21.50
C ASP A 446 28.76 -33.26 -22.27
N ALA A 447 28.90 -34.52 -22.70
CA ALA A 447 27.82 -35.21 -23.41
C ALA A 447 26.50 -35.20 -22.60
N PRO A 448 25.35 -34.85 -23.20
CA PRO A 448 24.06 -34.88 -22.52
C PRO A 448 23.71 -36.32 -22.11
N ALA A 449 22.82 -36.46 -21.11
CA ALA A 449 22.31 -37.79 -20.76
C ALA A 449 21.53 -38.40 -21.95
N PRO A 450 21.71 -39.70 -22.23
CA PRO A 450 21.11 -40.33 -23.41
C PRO A 450 19.57 -40.43 -23.34
N ASP A 451 18.99 -40.37 -22.15
CA ASP A 451 17.58 -40.70 -21.88
C ASP A 451 16.70 -39.47 -21.55
N LEU A 452 17.12 -38.26 -21.94
CA LEU A 452 16.38 -37.02 -21.64
C LEU A 452 15.09 -36.90 -22.47
N VAL A 453 13.96 -36.65 -21.79
CA VAL A 453 12.65 -36.47 -22.41
C VAL A 453 12.57 -35.10 -23.08
N GLN A 454 12.19 -35.06 -24.36
CA GLN A 454 11.95 -33.81 -25.08
C GLN A 454 10.56 -33.23 -24.78
N ALA A 455 10.49 -31.90 -24.67
CA ALA A 455 9.26 -31.16 -24.38
C ALA A 455 8.26 -31.20 -25.55
N ALA A 456 6.96 -31.20 -25.23
CA ALA A 456 5.86 -31.27 -26.20
C ALA A 456 4.96 -30.00 -26.14
N PRO A 457 4.55 -29.43 -27.28
CA PRO A 457 3.76 -28.20 -27.32
C PRO A 457 2.26 -28.41 -27.03
N ALA A 458 1.61 -27.41 -26.42
CA ALA A 458 0.17 -27.37 -26.18
C ALA A 458 -0.59 -26.52 -27.22
N ALA A 459 -1.89 -26.80 -27.42
CA ALA A 459 -2.72 -26.18 -28.47
C ALA A 459 -3.93 -25.38 -27.90
N PRO A 460 -4.53 -24.43 -28.68
CA PRO A 460 -5.50 -23.45 -28.17
C PRO A 460 -6.99 -23.86 -28.31
N ALA A 461 -7.89 -23.06 -27.74
CA ALA A 461 -9.30 -23.40 -27.49
C ALA A 461 -10.31 -23.01 -28.60
N GLU A 462 -11.42 -23.75 -28.68
CA GLU A 462 -12.55 -23.51 -29.59
C GLU A 462 -13.92 -23.83 -28.95
N GLN A 463 -14.46 -22.93 -28.10
CA GLN A 463 -15.74 -23.18 -27.39
C GLN A 463 -16.57 -21.89 -27.11
N ALA A 464 -16.53 -20.89 -28.00
CA ALA A 464 -17.08 -19.54 -27.73
C ALA A 464 -18.02 -18.98 -28.82
N ARG A 465 -18.76 -19.84 -29.56
CA ARG A 465 -19.65 -19.42 -30.68
C ARG A 465 -20.92 -20.28 -30.81
N ARG A 466 -22.00 -19.88 -30.14
CA ARG A 466 -23.44 -20.32 -30.20
C ARG A 466 -24.13 -19.67 -28.98
N ASN A 467 -25.30 -19.01 -29.01
CA ASN A 467 -26.30 -18.69 -30.05
C ASN A 467 -26.91 -17.29 -29.80
N ALA A 468 -27.83 -16.83 -30.66
CA ALA A 468 -28.74 -15.68 -30.47
C ALA A 468 -30.07 -15.93 -31.24
N SER A 469 -31.02 -14.97 -31.22
CA SER A 469 -32.40 -15.00 -31.77
C SER A 469 -33.45 -15.78 -30.95
N ASP A 470 -34.73 -15.39 -30.79
CA ASP A 470 -35.51 -14.20 -31.25
C ASP A 470 -36.71 -13.89 -30.29
N ALA A 471 -37.35 -12.70 -30.44
CA ALA A 471 -38.57 -12.21 -29.74
C ALA A 471 -39.84 -12.29 -30.67
N PRO A 472 -41.01 -11.60 -30.47
CA PRO A 472 -41.61 -10.84 -29.34
C PRO A 472 -43.11 -11.28 -29.12
N PRO A 473 -44.15 -10.44 -28.80
CA PRO A 473 -44.32 -9.19 -28.01
C PRO A 473 -45.24 -9.47 -26.75
N ASP A 474 -45.84 -8.55 -25.97
CA ASP A 474 -46.26 -7.15 -26.20
C ASP A 474 -46.49 -6.34 -24.87
N ASP A 475 -45.65 -5.31 -24.65
CA ASP A 475 -46.00 -4.00 -24.03
C ASP A 475 -44.81 -3.05 -24.26
N ALA A 476 -44.60 -2.71 -25.53
CA ALA A 476 -43.28 -2.42 -26.07
C ALA A 476 -42.49 -1.30 -25.37
N ALA A 477 -43.13 -0.18 -24.99
CA ALA A 477 -42.41 1.01 -24.52
C ALA A 477 -41.70 0.81 -23.17
N LEU A 478 -42.37 0.17 -22.21
CA LEU A 478 -41.75 -0.16 -20.92
C LEU A 478 -40.77 -1.33 -21.07
N HIS A 479 -41.07 -2.28 -21.97
CA HIS A 479 -40.20 -3.42 -22.28
C HIS A 479 -38.84 -2.98 -22.85
N ASP A 480 -38.84 -2.11 -23.86
CA ASP A 480 -37.63 -1.60 -24.51
C ASP A 480 -36.76 -0.77 -23.56
N THR A 481 -37.38 0.04 -22.69
CA THR A 481 -36.68 0.82 -21.66
C THR A 481 -35.94 -0.10 -20.68
N VAL A 482 -36.64 -1.09 -20.11
CA VAL A 482 -36.03 -2.07 -19.20
C VAL A 482 -34.96 -2.92 -19.93
N ARG A 483 -35.22 -3.32 -21.17
CA ARG A 483 -34.29 -4.10 -22.00
C ARG A 483 -32.98 -3.34 -22.27
N ALA A 484 -33.04 -2.03 -22.50
CA ALA A 484 -31.87 -1.17 -22.64
C ALA A 484 -31.05 -1.07 -21.33
N ILE A 485 -31.73 -0.93 -20.18
CA ILE A 485 -31.09 -0.99 -18.85
C ILE A 485 -30.41 -2.34 -18.64
N TRP A 486 -31.08 -3.44 -18.99
CA TRP A 486 -30.53 -4.80 -18.89
C TRP A 486 -29.29 -4.98 -19.78
N ALA A 487 -29.33 -4.51 -21.03
CA ALA A 487 -28.20 -4.58 -21.96
C ALA A 487 -26.91 -3.97 -21.39
N ASP A 488 -27.00 -2.74 -20.88
CA ASP A 488 -25.85 -2.01 -20.33
C ASP A 488 -25.39 -2.53 -18.94
N VAL A 489 -26.30 -3.10 -18.14
CA VAL A 489 -25.93 -3.73 -16.84
C VAL A 489 -25.37 -5.15 -16.99
N LEU A 490 -25.87 -5.92 -17.97
CA LEU A 490 -25.35 -7.25 -18.29
C LEU A 490 -24.04 -7.17 -19.12
N ASN A 491 -23.85 -6.08 -19.86
CA ASN A 491 -22.87 -5.90 -20.94
C ASN A 491 -23.11 -6.92 -22.08
N LEU A 492 -24.34 -6.93 -22.59
CA LEU A 492 -24.79 -7.73 -23.72
C LEU A 492 -25.51 -6.81 -24.74
N PRO A 493 -25.53 -7.15 -26.04
CA PRO A 493 -26.44 -6.53 -27.00
C PRO A 493 -27.90 -6.71 -26.56
N ALA A 494 -28.75 -5.69 -26.74
CA ALA A 494 -30.13 -5.69 -26.26
C ALA A 494 -31.00 -6.80 -26.87
N GLU A 495 -30.63 -7.26 -28.06
CA GLU A 495 -31.25 -8.39 -28.77
C GLU A 495 -31.02 -9.72 -28.04
N GLN A 496 -29.94 -9.83 -27.27
CA GLN A 496 -29.56 -11.01 -26.48
C GLN A 496 -30.13 -11.00 -25.05
N CYS A 497 -30.73 -9.88 -24.60
CA CYS A 497 -31.30 -9.75 -23.27
C CYS A 497 -32.72 -10.34 -23.19
N GLN A 498 -32.83 -11.67 -23.35
CA GLN A 498 -34.11 -12.40 -23.38
C GLN A 498 -34.02 -13.69 -22.56
N GLY A 499 -34.97 -13.90 -21.64
CA GLY A 499 -34.97 -15.02 -20.69
C GLY A 499 -34.73 -14.57 -19.24
N ASP A 500 -34.17 -15.46 -18.43
CA ASP A 500 -33.82 -15.25 -17.03
C ASP A 500 -32.54 -14.40 -16.89
N PHE A 501 -32.58 -13.38 -16.04
CA PHE A 501 -31.47 -12.45 -15.80
C PHE A 501 -30.15 -13.15 -15.39
N PHE A 502 -30.24 -14.22 -14.60
CA PHE A 502 -29.09 -14.96 -14.08
C PHE A 502 -28.52 -15.93 -15.11
N GLU A 503 -29.37 -16.59 -15.91
CA GLU A 503 -28.91 -17.40 -17.06
C GLU A 503 -28.17 -16.55 -18.10
N LEU A 504 -28.57 -15.28 -18.26
CA LEU A 504 -27.88 -14.27 -19.08
C LEU A 504 -26.58 -13.71 -18.46
N GLY A 505 -26.01 -14.36 -17.42
CA GLY A 505 -24.79 -13.90 -16.75
C GLY A 505 -25.00 -12.71 -15.82
N GLY A 506 -26.23 -12.53 -15.34
CA GLY A 506 -26.57 -11.72 -14.18
C GLY A 506 -26.18 -12.39 -12.86
N TYR A 507 -26.06 -11.59 -11.81
CA TYR A 507 -25.82 -12.03 -10.43
C TYR A 507 -26.27 -10.92 -9.48
N SER A 508 -26.37 -11.19 -8.18
CA SER A 508 -27.07 -10.32 -7.21
C SER A 508 -26.61 -8.85 -7.20
N LEU A 509 -25.34 -8.58 -7.49
CA LEU A 509 -24.82 -7.20 -7.61
C LEU A 509 -25.24 -6.50 -8.92
N LYS A 510 -25.28 -7.23 -10.05
CA LYS A 510 -25.89 -6.73 -11.29
C LYS A 510 -27.40 -6.52 -11.11
N ALA A 511 -28.09 -7.40 -10.39
CA ALA A 511 -29.52 -7.28 -10.10
C ALA A 511 -29.82 -6.00 -9.29
N LEU A 512 -29.08 -5.77 -8.20
CA LEU A 512 -29.18 -4.53 -7.41
C LEU A 512 -28.88 -3.28 -8.25
N ARG A 513 -27.87 -3.33 -9.14
CA ARG A 513 -27.54 -2.21 -10.05
C ARG A 513 -28.61 -1.97 -11.11
N MET A 514 -29.27 -3.02 -11.59
CA MET A 514 -30.38 -2.95 -12.53
C MET A 514 -31.62 -2.33 -11.86
N ILE A 515 -32.00 -2.82 -10.68
CA ILE A 515 -33.09 -2.24 -9.85
C ILE A 515 -32.86 -0.75 -9.58
N ALA A 516 -31.67 -0.36 -9.12
CA ALA A 516 -31.34 1.03 -8.82
C ALA A 516 -31.32 1.95 -10.05
N ARG A 517 -31.13 1.39 -11.26
CA ARG A 517 -31.26 2.15 -12.52
C ARG A 517 -32.70 2.34 -12.93
N THR A 518 -33.53 1.30 -12.83
CA THR A 518 -34.95 1.44 -13.14
C THR A 518 -35.68 2.29 -12.09
N GLU A 519 -35.20 2.33 -10.85
CA GLU A 519 -35.59 3.32 -9.83
C GLU A 519 -35.30 4.76 -10.31
N ALA A 520 -34.14 5.00 -10.92
CA ALA A 520 -33.74 6.33 -11.41
C ALA A 520 -34.39 6.73 -12.75
N GLU A 521 -34.65 5.80 -13.66
CA GLU A 521 -35.20 6.09 -14.99
C GLU A 521 -36.74 6.00 -15.05
N CYS A 522 -37.36 5.12 -14.27
CA CYS A 522 -38.83 4.98 -14.21
C CYS A 522 -39.45 5.61 -12.95
N GLY A 523 -38.66 5.99 -11.95
CA GLY A 523 -39.15 6.64 -10.73
C GLY A 523 -39.74 5.70 -9.66
N TYR A 524 -39.60 4.37 -9.80
CA TYR A 524 -40.10 3.41 -8.82
C TYR A 524 -39.04 2.41 -8.34
N ARG A 525 -38.92 2.31 -7.01
CA ARG A 525 -38.01 1.39 -6.30
C ARG A 525 -38.62 0.01 -6.12
N MET A 526 -38.30 -0.93 -7.02
CA MET A 526 -38.71 -2.32 -6.86
C MET A 526 -37.93 -3.01 -5.70
N PRO A 527 -38.60 -3.74 -4.80
CA PRO A 527 -37.93 -4.60 -3.82
C PRO A 527 -37.21 -5.78 -4.49
N LEU A 528 -35.99 -6.09 -4.04
CA LEU A 528 -35.18 -7.20 -4.58
C LEU A 528 -35.90 -8.56 -4.50
N ALA A 529 -36.75 -8.77 -3.49
CA ALA A 529 -37.48 -10.01 -3.30
C ALA A 529 -38.48 -10.29 -4.45
N ASP A 530 -39.10 -9.25 -5.00
CA ASP A 530 -40.11 -9.38 -6.04
C ASP A 530 -39.46 -9.66 -7.40
N PHE A 531 -38.32 -9.01 -7.68
CA PHE A 531 -37.48 -9.37 -8.84
C PHE A 531 -36.98 -10.82 -8.77
N LEU A 532 -36.61 -11.32 -7.59
CA LEU A 532 -36.15 -12.70 -7.41
C LEU A 532 -37.28 -13.76 -7.54
N ALA A 533 -38.55 -13.36 -7.56
CA ALA A 533 -39.69 -14.26 -7.69
C ALA A 533 -40.04 -14.60 -9.17
N ASP A 534 -39.79 -13.66 -10.08
CA ASP A 534 -39.91 -13.84 -11.54
C ASP A 534 -38.78 -13.02 -12.22
N PRO A 535 -37.52 -13.51 -12.19
CA PRO A 535 -36.33 -12.78 -12.65
C PRO A 535 -36.20 -12.75 -14.18
N THR A 536 -37.32 -12.85 -14.90
CA THR A 536 -37.40 -12.66 -16.35
C THR A 536 -37.64 -11.20 -16.70
N LEU A 537 -37.31 -10.81 -17.93
CA LEU A 537 -37.57 -9.45 -18.42
C LEU A 537 -39.07 -9.11 -18.35
N ASP A 538 -39.94 -10.07 -18.67
CA ASP A 538 -41.40 -9.93 -18.57
C ASP A 538 -41.86 -9.78 -17.12
N GLY A 539 -41.33 -10.58 -16.18
CA GLY A 539 -41.66 -10.53 -14.76
C GLY A 539 -41.32 -9.20 -14.09
N PHE A 540 -40.18 -8.62 -14.46
CA PHE A 540 -39.74 -7.32 -13.99
C PHE A 540 -40.63 -6.19 -14.52
N VAL A 541 -40.94 -6.17 -15.83
CA VAL A 541 -41.87 -5.20 -16.44
C VAL A 541 -43.26 -5.27 -15.80
N ARG A 542 -43.79 -6.49 -15.59
CA ARG A 542 -45.07 -6.77 -14.94
C ARG A 542 -45.18 -6.12 -13.56
N THR A 543 -44.11 -6.21 -12.77
CA THR A 543 -44.05 -5.70 -11.39
C THR A 543 -43.96 -4.17 -11.34
N LEU A 544 -43.23 -3.54 -12.27
CA LEU A 544 -43.11 -2.08 -12.37
C LEU A 544 -44.44 -1.40 -12.76
N HIS A 545 -45.17 -1.96 -13.73
CA HIS A 545 -46.46 -1.39 -14.15
C HIS A 545 -47.48 -1.35 -12.99
N HIS A 546 -47.43 -2.29 -12.04
CA HIS A 546 -48.34 -2.29 -10.89
C HIS A 546 -48.07 -1.15 -9.89
N ALA A 547 -46.84 -0.64 -9.84
CA ALA A 547 -46.41 0.28 -8.78
C ALA A 547 -46.44 1.76 -9.16
N LEU A 548 -46.26 2.10 -10.44
CA LEU A 548 -46.22 3.47 -10.96
C LEU A 548 -47.55 4.24 -10.91
N VAL A 549 -48.57 3.67 -10.26
CA VAL A 549 -49.95 4.19 -10.20
C VAL A 549 -50.26 4.87 -8.85
N HIS A 550 -49.37 4.80 -7.84
CA HIS A 550 -49.78 4.98 -6.41
C HIS A 550 -48.75 5.63 -5.41
N GLY A 551 -48.27 6.89 -5.57
CA GLY A 551 -47.51 7.60 -4.49
C GLY A 551 -47.01 9.06 -4.76
N ASP A 552 -46.75 9.87 -3.70
CA ASP A 552 -46.58 11.36 -3.69
C ASP A 552 -45.38 11.95 -2.83
N ASP A 553 -45.18 13.29 -2.83
CA ASP A 553 -44.09 14.14 -2.21
C ASP A 553 -44.71 15.40 -1.46
N PRO A 554 -44.17 16.67 -1.25
CA PRO A 554 -42.84 17.36 -1.33
C PRO A 554 -42.46 18.38 -0.18
N GLN A 555 -41.36 19.17 -0.28
CA GLN A 555 -41.09 20.42 0.52
C GLN A 555 -40.16 21.50 -0.14
N GLU A 556 -39.85 22.64 0.53
CA GLU A 556 -39.67 24.03 -0.04
C GLU A 556 -38.21 24.60 -0.30
N ASP A 557 -38.09 25.87 -0.74
CA ASP A 557 -36.95 26.58 -1.42
C ASP A 557 -36.17 27.65 -0.58
N ASP A 558 -34.83 27.71 -0.73
CA ASP A 558 -33.90 28.79 -0.27
C ASP A 558 -32.65 28.90 -1.19
N SER A 559 -32.85 29.37 -2.43
CA SER A 559 -31.91 29.15 -3.56
C SER A 559 -30.72 30.13 -3.76
N ASN A 560 -30.57 31.20 -2.96
CA ASN A 560 -29.63 32.31 -3.26
C ASN A 560 -28.50 32.58 -2.24
N ARG A 561 -28.27 31.70 -1.27
CA ARG A 561 -27.21 31.88 -0.25
C ARG A 561 -25.80 31.46 -0.72
N LEU A 562 -24.76 31.95 -0.04
CA LEU A 562 -23.35 31.57 -0.30
C LEU A 562 -22.74 30.74 0.85
N TRP A 563 -23.06 31.11 2.10
CA TRP A 563 -22.78 30.30 3.28
C TRP A 563 -24.09 29.83 3.91
N ASP A 564 -24.11 28.58 4.38
CA ASP A 564 -25.10 28.01 5.29
C ASP A 564 -24.45 27.69 6.64
N ILE A 565 -25.25 27.42 7.67
CA ILE A 565 -24.80 27.35 9.07
C ILE A 565 -25.27 26.05 9.71
N LEU A 566 -24.34 25.10 9.88
CA LEU A 566 -24.59 23.84 10.56
C LEU A 566 -24.31 23.97 12.07
N THR A 567 -25.30 23.73 12.92
CA THR A 567 -25.06 23.61 14.37
C THR A 567 -24.38 22.27 14.67
N LEU A 568 -23.10 22.32 15.07
CA LEU A 568 -22.30 21.15 15.49
C LEU A 568 -22.62 20.71 16.93
N LYS A 569 -22.99 21.68 17.78
CA LYS A 569 -23.47 21.46 19.15
C LYS A 569 -24.52 22.52 19.50
N PRO A 570 -25.78 22.14 19.80
CA PRO A 570 -26.79 23.07 20.27
C PRO A 570 -26.55 23.46 21.74
N ALA A 571 -27.01 24.65 22.11
CA ALA A 571 -27.09 25.12 23.50
C ALA A 571 -28.39 25.93 23.69
N HIS A 572 -28.59 26.50 24.88
CA HIS A 572 -29.79 27.29 25.17
C HIS A 572 -29.84 28.61 24.38
N ALA A 573 -31.06 29.10 24.11
CA ALA A 573 -31.27 30.33 23.37
C ALA A 573 -30.64 31.53 24.10
N GLY A 574 -29.65 32.17 23.46
CA GLY A 574 -28.89 33.29 24.04
C GLY A 574 -27.45 32.95 24.43
N SER A 575 -27.07 31.67 24.49
CA SER A 575 -25.68 31.22 24.73
C SER A 575 -24.66 31.92 23.81
N PRO A 576 -23.38 32.05 24.22
CA PRO A 576 -22.30 32.41 23.31
C PRO A 576 -22.19 31.43 22.14
N VAL A 577 -21.67 31.91 21.01
CA VAL A 577 -21.50 31.12 19.79
C VAL A 577 -20.02 30.96 19.47
N ILE A 578 -19.55 29.73 19.31
CA ILE A 578 -18.27 29.43 18.67
C ILE A 578 -18.55 29.13 17.20
N ALA A 579 -18.26 30.11 16.33
CA ALA A 579 -18.41 30.00 14.89
C ALA A 579 -17.10 29.49 14.28
N THR A 580 -17.15 28.22 13.86
CA THR A 580 -16.12 27.54 13.07
C THR A 580 -16.42 27.70 11.57
N ILE A 581 -15.42 27.44 10.72
CA ILE A 581 -15.45 27.86 9.32
C ILE A 581 -15.06 26.69 8.41
N ASN A 582 -15.75 26.59 7.27
CA ASN A 582 -15.45 25.77 6.10
C ASN A 582 -15.59 24.24 6.30
N GLN A 583 -14.88 23.64 7.25
CA GLN A 583 -14.76 22.18 7.39
C GLN A 583 -15.49 21.64 8.64
N PRO A 584 -16.82 21.37 8.60
CA PRO A 584 -17.60 21.04 9.81
C PRO A 584 -17.09 19.82 10.57
N PHE A 585 -16.56 18.82 9.85
CA PHE A 585 -16.03 17.58 10.43
C PHE A 585 -14.77 17.80 11.27
N LEU A 586 -13.93 18.77 10.89
CA LEU A 586 -12.65 19.07 11.56
C LEU A 586 -12.86 19.57 12.99
N TYR A 587 -13.94 20.31 13.23
CA TYR A 587 -14.26 20.90 14.54
C TYR A 587 -15.17 20.01 15.39
N HIS A 588 -15.55 18.81 14.94
CA HIS A 588 -16.45 17.92 15.70
C HIS A 588 -15.84 17.46 17.03
N ALA A 589 -14.54 17.15 17.07
CA ALA A 589 -13.84 16.80 18.31
C ALA A 589 -13.79 17.98 19.29
N LEU A 590 -13.54 19.20 18.78
CA LEU A 590 -13.54 20.43 19.56
C LEU A 590 -14.93 20.71 20.13
N ALA A 591 -15.97 20.65 19.30
CA ALA A 591 -17.36 20.87 19.71
C ALA A 591 -17.80 19.92 20.84
N ARG A 592 -17.42 18.65 20.77
CA ARG A 592 -17.71 17.64 21.80
C ARG A 592 -16.90 17.81 23.09
N SER A 593 -15.81 18.57 23.05
CA SER A 593 -14.95 18.83 24.21
C SER A 593 -15.30 20.13 24.95
N MET A 594 -16.24 20.93 24.42
CA MET A 594 -16.76 22.16 25.05
C MET A 594 -17.89 21.85 26.04
N SER A 595 -18.08 22.72 27.02
CA SER A 595 -19.22 22.78 27.94
C SER A 595 -20.59 22.98 27.23
N ASP A 596 -21.68 22.61 27.90
CA ASP A 596 -23.04 22.56 27.32
C ASP A 596 -23.76 23.92 27.26
N ASP A 597 -23.17 24.97 27.84
CA ASP A 597 -23.61 26.36 27.78
C ASP A 597 -23.13 27.10 26.51
N LEU A 598 -22.39 26.44 25.62
CA LEU A 598 -21.81 26.98 24.38
C LEU A 598 -22.46 26.38 23.13
N GLU A 599 -23.03 27.22 22.25
CA GLU A 599 -23.46 26.78 20.92
C GLU A 599 -22.24 26.75 19.99
N VAL A 600 -21.94 25.59 19.41
CA VAL A 600 -20.83 25.44 18.45
C VAL A 600 -21.43 25.21 17.06
N VAL A 601 -21.04 26.05 16.11
CA VAL A 601 -21.62 26.06 14.75
C VAL A 601 -20.49 26.12 13.73
N ASN A 602 -20.74 25.66 12.50
CA ASN A 602 -19.81 25.76 11.39
C ASN A 602 -20.49 26.42 10.19
N ILE A 603 -19.89 27.51 9.67
CA ILE A 603 -20.30 28.08 8.39
C ILE A 603 -19.67 27.27 7.24
N PHE A 604 -20.47 26.82 6.28
CA PHE A 604 -20.02 26.02 5.14
C PHE A 604 -20.73 26.48 3.87
N VAL A 605 -20.24 26.05 2.71
CA VAL A 605 -20.94 26.27 1.44
C VAL A 605 -21.87 25.07 1.23
N PRO A 606 -23.19 25.27 1.04
CA PRO A 606 -24.17 24.18 1.05
C PRO A 606 -24.16 23.33 -0.23
N ASP A 607 -24.00 23.96 -1.39
CA ASP A 607 -24.23 23.35 -2.70
C ASP A 607 -23.23 23.86 -3.78
N GLN A 608 -23.14 23.14 -4.91
CA GLN A 608 -22.27 23.54 -6.02
C GLN A 608 -22.59 24.95 -6.58
N PRO A 609 -23.86 25.37 -6.80
CA PRO A 609 -24.19 26.76 -7.17
C PRO A 609 -23.61 27.82 -6.22
N ALA A 610 -23.64 27.61 -4.91
CA ALA A 610 -23.05 28.50 -3.91
C ALA A 610 -21.52 28.57 -4.03
N PHE A 611 -20.86 27.47 -4.40
CA PHE A 611 -19.43 27.48 -4.72
C PHE A 611 -19.11 28.13 -6.08
N GLU A 612 -19.97 28.01 -7.10
CA GLU A 612 -19.84 28.79 -8.34
C GLU A 612 -19.90 30.30 -8.06
N ARG A 613 -20.80 30.73 -7.15
CA ARG A 613 -20.85 32.12 -6.65
C ARG A 613 -19.58 32.51 -5.89
N LEU A 614 -19.07 31.64 -5.02
CA LEU A 614 -17.82 31.86 -4.24
C LEU A 614 -16.59 32.02 -5.15
N LYS A 615 -16.47 31.24 -6.23
CA LYS A 615 -15.34 31.32 -7.19
C LYS A 615 -15.19 32.67 -7.89
N GLN A 616 -16.27 33.45 -7.97
CA GLN A 616 -16.31 34.78 -8.61
C GLN A 616 -15.91 35.92 -7.66
N GLN A 617 -15.72 35.63 -6.37
CA GLN A 617 -15.44 36.61 -5.33
C GLN A 617 -13.97 36.54 -4.86
N ASP A 618 -13.46 37.68 -4.40
CA ASP A 618 -12.17 37.75 -3.70
C ASP A 618 -12.32 37.39 -2.20
N PHE A 619 -11.19 37.28 -1.50
CA PHE A 619 -11.16 36.91 -0.08
C PHE A 619 -11.89 37.92 0.83
N ASP A 620 -12.01 39.17 0.41
CA ASP A 620 -12.70 40.23 1.15
C ASP A 620 -14.23 40.19 0.95
N ALA A 621 -14.70 39.87 -0.24
CA ALA A 621 -16.12 39.67 -0.55
C ALA A 621 -16.65 38.35 0.06
N ILE A 622 -15.89 37.26 -0.02
CA ILE A 622 -16.25 35.97 0.60
C ILE A 622 -16.43 36.11 2.11
N ALA A 623 -15.52 36.84 2.77
CA ALA A 623 -15.64 37.16 4.20
C ALA A 623 -16.82 38.09 4.51
N ALA A 624 -17.17 39.03 3.62
CA ALA A 624 -18.34 39.88 3.79
C ALA A 624 -19.66 39.07 3.72
N ALA A 625 -19.74 38.09 2.81
CA ALA A 625 -20.87 37.16 2.74
C ALA A 625 -21.01 36.32 4.02
N ALA A 626 -19.89 35.88 4.63
CA ALA A 626 -19.91 35.20 5.92
C ALA A 626 -20.43 36.10 7.06
N VAL A 627 -20.02 37.38 7.07
CA VAL A 627 -20.52 38.39 8.02
C VAL A 627 -22.03 38.55 7.92
N THR A 628 -22.60 38.62 6.70
CA THR A 628 -24.05 38.71 6.50
C THR A 628 -24.79 37.52 7.10
N GLN A 629 -24.36 36.29 6.80
CA GLN A 629 -25.04 35.08 7.29
C GLN A 629 -24.92 34.90 8.80
N LEU A 630 -23.74 35.17 9.38
CA LEU A 630 -23.54 35.16 10.84
C LEU A 630 -24.41 36.20 11.55
N GLN A 631 -24.53 37.41 11.00
CA GLN A 631 -25.39 38.45 11.58
C GLN A 631 -26.89 38.13 11.42
N ALA A 632 -27.31 37.55 10.29
CA ALA A 632 -28.69 37.13 10.07
C ALA A 632 -29.13 36.03 11.05
N ARG A 633 -28.24 35.08 11.36
CA ARG A 633 -28.54 33.94 12.25
C ARG A 633 -28.35 34.25 13.75
N PHE A 634 -27.36 35.07 14.12
CA PHE A 634 -26.96 35.27 15.52
C PHE A 634 -27.09 36.71 16.04
N GLY A 635 -27.35 37.69 15.17
CA GLY A 635 -27.62 39.08 15.54
C GLY A 635 -26.45 39.75 16.30
N ALA A 636 -26.63 39.90 17.61
CA ALA A 636 -25.67 40.52 18.54
C ALA A 636 -25.20 39.56 19.65
N ARG A 637 -25.40 38.23 19.50
CA ARG A 637 -24.90 37.23 20.46
C ARG A 637 -23.37 37.28 20.56
N PRO A 638 -22.77 37.09 21.76
CA PRO A 638 -21.32 37.03 21.91
C PRO A 638 -20.73 35.90 21.05
N MET A 639 -19.80 36.25 20.15
CA MET A 639 -19.25 35.30 19.17
C MET A 639 -17.73 35.17 19.30
N VAL A 640 -17.24 33.94 19.23
CA VAL A 640 -15.84 33.56 19.04
C VAL A 640 -15.70 33.01 17.63
N LEU A 641 -14.70 33.48 16.87
CA LEU A 641 -14.38 32.92 15.55
C LEU A 641 -13.21 31.96 15.68
N CYS A 642 -13.31 30.75 15.12
CA CYS A 642 -12.28 29.72 15.23
C CYS A 642 -11.99 29.07 13.88
N GLY A 643 -10.72 28.94 13.53
CA GLY A 643 -10.32 28.28 12.28
C GLY A 643 -8.91 27.68 12.31
N HIS A 644 -8.78 26.52 11.70
CA HIS A 644 -7.50 25.84 11.43
C HIS A 644 -6.94 26.26 10.08
N CYS A 645 -5.61 26.38 9.96
CA CYS A 645 -4.92 26.68 8.71
C CYS A 645 -5.53 27.90 7.97
N VAL A 646 -6.04 27.71 6.75
CA VAL A 646 -6.70 28.75 5.94
C VAL A 646 -7.99 29.29 6.57
N ASP A 647 -8.70 28.46 7.33
CA ASP A 647 -9.95 28.85 7.99
C ASP A 647 -9.64 29.86 9.10
N GLY A 648 -8.46 29.78 9.72
CA GLY A 648 -7.96 30.80 10.66
C GLY A 648 -7.68 32.16 9.99
N LEU A 649 -7.26 32.16 8.72
CA LEU A 649 -7.12 33.38 7.92
C LEU A 649 -8.48 34.00 7.62
N MET A 650 -9.48 33.15 7.34
CA MET A 650 -10.86 33.58 7.12
C MET A 650 -11.49 34.10 8.43
N ALA A 651 -11.24 33.45 9.56
CA ALA A 651 -11.64 33.92 10.89
C ALA A 651 -11.13 35.33 11.18
N LEU A 652 -9.83 35.59 10.94
CA LEU A 652 -9.23 36.91 11.10
C LEU A 652 -9.83 37.95 10.14
N ARG A 653 -10.13 37.58 8.89
CA ARG A 653 -10.72 38.51 7.90
C ARG A 653 -12.19 38.83 8.18
N ILE A 654 -12.96 37.87 8.67
CA ILE A 654 -14.34 38.08 9.17
C ILE A 654 -14.30 38.98 10.41
N ALA A 655 -13.37 38.75 11.34
CA ALA A 655 -13.19 39.58 12.54
C ALA A 655 -12.93 41.05 12.20
N GLN A 656 -12.03 41.32 11.24
CA GLN A 656 -11.73 42.67 10.75
C GLN A 656 -12.97 43.39 10.18
N LYS A 657 -13.86 42.67 9.47
CA LYS A 657 -15.09 43.23 8.89
C LYS A 657 -16.20 43.43 9.93
N LEU A 658 -16.28 42.56 10.92
CA LEU A 658 -17.17 42.72 12.08
C LEU A 658 -16.77 43.92 12.94
N ASP A 659 -15.48 44.08 13.21
CA ASP A 659 -14.90 45.19 13.97
C ASP A 659 -15.14 46.53 13.26
N ALA A 660 -14.87 46.60 11.95
CA ALA A 660 -15.21 47.76 11.11
C ALA A 660 -16.73 48.09 11.06
N ALA A 661 -17.59 47.13 11.40
CA ALA A 661 -19.05 47.31 11.53
C ALA A 661 -19.52 47.56 12.98
N GLY A 662 -18.60 47.78 13.94
CA GLY A 662 -18.91 48.01 15.35
C GLY A 662 -19.39 46.76 16.11
N LYS A 663 -19.14 45.56 15.58
CA LYS A 663 -19.65 44.27 16.07
C LYS A 663 -18.51 43.25 16.30
N ALA A 664 -17.35 43.72 16.78
CA ALA A 664 -16.15 42.91 16.94
C ALA A 664 -16.41 41.58 17.71
N PRO A 665 -15.83 40.45 17.26
CA PRO A 665 -15.92 39.19 17.99
C PRO A 665 -15.19 39.29 19.34
N GLN A 666 -15.59 38.46 20.30
CA GLN A 666 -14.99 38.42 21.63
C GLN A 666 -13.56 37.86 21.63
N LEU A 667 -13.26 36.98 20.67
CA LEU A 667 -11.98 36.31 20.50
C LEU A 667 -11.87 35.76 19.08
N VAL A 668 -10.68 35.81 18.50
CA VAL A 668 -10.32 35.07 17.28
C VAL A 668 -9.32 33.96 17.63
N VAL A 669 -9.58 32.75 17.13
CA VAL A 669 -8.76 31.57 17.38
C VAL A 669 -8.19 31.06 16.07
N MET A 670 -6.85 31.05 15.97
CA MET A 670 -6.12 30.63 14.77
C MET A 670 -5.26 29.41 15.11
N ILE A 671 -5.61 28.26 14.55
CA ILE A 671 -4.95 26.97 14.85
C ILE A 671 -4.00 26.63 13.70
N ASP A 672 -2.69 26.71 13.99
CA ASP A 672 -1.58 26.52 13.04
C ASP A 672 -1.76 27.28 11.70
N ALA A 673 -2.22 28.53 11.78
CA ALA A 673 -2.45 29.38 10.61
C ALA A 673 -1.19 30.22 10.28
N TRP A 674 -0.66 30.06 9.07
CA TRP A 674 0.59 30.68 8.63
C TRP A 674 0.34 31.98 7.84
N GLU A 675 1.24 32.95 7.99
CA GLU A 675 1.19 34.20 7.22
C GLU A 675 1.45 33.92 5.70
N PRO A 676 0.61 34.42 4.77
CA PRO A 676 0.67 34.04 3.35
C PRO A 676 1.97 34.32 2.59
N SER A 677 2.70 35.40 2.89
CA SER A 677 3.90 35.82 2.14
C SER A 677 5.03 34.79 2.22
N ARG A 678 5.12 34.06 3.34
CA ARG A 678 6.14 33.02 3.58
C ARG A 678 6.05 31.80 2.67
N PHE A 679 5.00 31.66 1.86
CA PHE A 679 4.89 30.59 0.86
C PHE A 679 5.55 30.90 -0.49
N ILE A 680 6.13 32.09 -0.67
CA ILE A 680 6.77 32.52 -1.92
C ILE A 680 8.26 32.10 -1.92
N GLY A 681 8.57 30.89 -2.45
CA GLY A 681 9.97 30.55 -2.76
C GLY A 681 10.36 29.06 -2.91
N MET A 682 9.61 28.09 -2.39
CA MET A 682 10.10 26.69 -2.32
C MET A 682 10.06 25.93 -3.66
N SER A 683 11.23 25.59 -4.20
CA SER A 683 11.42 24.95 -5.52
C SER A 683 11.97 23.51 -5.46
N ARG A 684 11.20 22.54 -4.93
CA ARG A 684 11.48 21.09 -5.03
C ARG A 684 10.25 20.25 -5.40
N ARG A 685 9.64 20.53 -6.55
CA ARG A 685 8.33 19.97 -6.98
C ARG A 685 8.25 18.44 -6.95
N ALA A 686 9.07 17.71 -7.72
CA ALA A 686 8.89 16.26 -7.95
C ALA A 686 8.90 15.40 -6.66
N LYS A 687 9.97 15.48 -5.84
CA LYS A 687 10.08 14.67 -4.62
C LYS A 687 9.06 15.05 -3.54
N PHE A 688 8.68 16.34 -3.45
CA PHE A 688 7.63 16.79 -2.54
C PHE A 688 6.25 16.28 -2.99
N GLN A 689 5.91 16.47 -4.27
CA GLN A 689 4.62 16.02 -4.83
C GLN A 689 4.43 14.51 -4.67
N ARG A 690 5.45 13.68 -4.88
CA ARG A 690 5.31 12.22 -4.76
C ARG A 690 5.14 11.75 -3.31
N ARG A 691 5.99 12.21 -2.38
CA ARG A 691 5.86 11.93 -0.94
C ARG A 691 4.50 12.34 -0.39
N TRP A 692 4.05 13.54 -0.75
CA TRP A 692 2.75 14.05 -0.38
C TRP A 692 1.65 13.17 -0.99
N SER A 693 1.68 12.94 -2.31
CA SER A 693 0.63 12.20 -3.04
C SER A 693 0.38 10.76 -2.58
N ILE A 694 1.34 10.13 -1.90
CA ILE A 694 1.18 8.77 -1.38
C ILE A 694 0.45 8.81 -0.03
N ARG A 695 0.91 9.65 0.92
CA ARG A 695 0.20 9.87 2.20
C ARG A 695 -1.25 10.31 2.01
N THR A 696 -1.54 11.00 0.91
CA THR A 696 -2.89 11.47 0.61
C THR A 696 -3.79 10.41 -0.03
N ARG A 697 -3.25 9.39 -0.71
CA ARG A 697 -4.02 8.19 -1.08
C ARG A 697 -4.46 7.44 0.16
N ARG A 698 -3.52 7.28 1.10
CA ARG A 698 -3.76 6.65 2.41
C ARG A 698 -4.89 7.35 3.16
N TRP A 699 -4.85 8.68 3.20
CA TRP A 699 -5.89 9.54 3.75
C TRP A 699 -7.25 9.23 3.13
N THR A 700 -7.38 9.33 1.79
CA THR A 700 -8.65 9.08 1.09
C THR A 700 -9.16 7.65 1.32
N HIS A 701 -8.26 6.66 1.33
CA HIS A 701 -8.64 5.27 1.54
C HIS A 701 -9.11 4.99 2.96
N TYR A 702 -8.48 5.61 3.97
CA TYR A 702 -8.96 5.56 5.35
C TYR A 702 -10.38 6.13 5.48
N CYS A 703 -10.70 7.23 4.81
CA CYS A 703 -12.07 7.78 4.79
C CYS A 703 -13.05 6.79 4.17
N SER A 704 -12.70 6.27 3.00
CA SER A 704 -13.47 5.31 2.20
C SER A 704 -13.80 4.03 3.00
N GLU A 705 -12.82 3.41 3.68
CA GLU A 705 -13.06 2.21 4.50
C GLU A 705 -13.73 2.53 5.85
N LYS A 706 -13.58 3.77 6.36
CA LYS A 706 -14.30 4.22 7.56
C LYS A 706 -15.79 4.39 7.30
N LEU A 707 -16.16 4.97 6.16
CA LEU A 707 -17.55 5.14 5.71
C LEU A 707 -18.25 3.79 5.53
N ARG A 708 -17.52 2.77 5.06
CA ARG A 708 -17.99 1.37 4.96
C ARG A 708 -18.06 0.63 6.30
N GLY A 709 -17.78 1.30 7.42
CA GLY A 709 -17.85 0.73 8.77
C GLY A 709 -16.72 -0.27 9.11
N ARG A 710 -15.70 -0.41 8.24
CA ARG A 710 -14.69 -1.47 8.34
C ARG A 710 -13.55 -1.18 9.34
N ILE A 711 -13.46 0.03 9.89
CA ILE A 711 -12.42 0.45 10.87
C ILE A 711 -12.97 1.32 12.02
N GLY A 712 -12.26 1.32 13.16
CA GLY A 712 -12.62 2.06 14.38
C GLY A 712 -12.75 3.59 14.20
N TRP A 713 -13.55 4.25 15.05
CA TRP A 713 -13.71 5.73 15.02
C TRP A 713 -12.51 6.47 15.61
N THR A 714 -11.80 5.87 16.56
CA THR A 714 -10.71 6.51 17.31
C THR A 714 -9.45 6.64 16.46
N ASP A 715 -9.01 5.55 15.82
CA ASP A 715 -7.77 5.49 15.03
C ASP A 715 -7.86 6.21 13.67
N PHE A 716 -9.05 6.25 13.06
CA PHE A 716 -9.28 6.98 11.80
C PHE A 716 -8.90 8.47 11.91
N LEU A 717 -9.29 9.10 13.03
CA LEU A 717 -9.05 10.51 13.31
C LEU A 717 -7.61 10.82 13.75
N LEU A 718 -6.82 9.80 14.12
CA LEU A 718 -5.47 9.94 14.69
C LEU A 718 -4.32 10.00 13.66
N LYS A 719 -4.61 9.96 12.34
CA LYS A 719 -3.57 9.88 11.29
C LYS A 719 -3.76 10.86 10.11
N ASN A 720 -4.83 11.67 10.07
CA ASN A 720 -5.44 12.05 8.78
C ASN A 720 -6.08 13.47 8.72
N GLN A 721 -5.33 14.58 8.63
CA GLN A 721 -5.93 15.93 8.42
C GLN A 721 -5.32 16.83 7.33
N LEU A 722 -4.39 16.37 6.46
CA LEU A 722 -3.80 17.21 5.38
C LEU A 722 -4.01 16.72 3.93
N GLY A 723 -4.81 15.66 3.70
CA GLY A 723 -4.75 14.86 2.47
C GLY A 723 -5.27 15.48 1.16
N THR A 724 -6.05 16.56 1.18
CA THR A 724 -7.00 16.82 0.07
C THR A 724 -6.50 17.82 -0.99
N GLY A 725 -5.88 18.93 -0.59
CA GLY A 725 -5.71 20.11 -1.45
C GLY A 725 -4.79 19.99 -2.67
N LEU A 726 -3.70 19.20 -2.60
CA LEU A 726 -2.73 19.03 -3.70
C LEU A 726 -3.05 17.81 -4.61
N LEU A 727 -3.89 16.85 -4.21
CA LEU A 727 -4.41 15.79 -5.11
C LEU A 727 -5.33 16.39 -6.17
N ARG A 728 -6.16 17.38 -5.79
CA ARG A 728 -7.03 18.11 -6.73
C ARG A 728 -6.26 18.98 -7.74
N ARG A 729 -4.99 19.31 -7.48
CA ARG A 729 -4.06 19.90 -8.47
C ARG A 729 -3.45 18.88 -9.44
N LEU A 730 -3.70 17.59 -9.25
CA LEU A 730 -3.07 16.48 -9.99
C LEU A 730 -4.08 15.50 -10.62
N GLY A 731 -5.38 15.70 -10.42
CA GLY A 731 -6.44 14.90 -11.06
C GLY A 731 -6.50 13.43 -10.60
N ARG A 732 -6.11 13.13 -9.35
CA ARG A 732 -5.94 11.75 -8.84
C ARG A 732 -6.77 11.41 -7.60
N ALA A 733 -7.95 12.00 -7.47
CA ALA A 733 -8.99 11.54 -6.54
C ALA A 733 -10.33 12.16 -6.94
N GLU A 734 -11.31 11.30 -7.27
CA GLU A 734 -12.71 11.69 -7.26
C GLU A 734 -13.29 11.43 -5.86
N PRO A 735 -14.04 12.40 -5.29
CA PRO A 735 -14.71 12.24 -4.00
C PRO A 735 -15.97 11.37 -4.14
N GLU A 736 -16.28 10.55 -3.13
CA GLU A 736 -17.43 9.63 -3.19
C GLU A 736 -18.79 10.36 -3.03
N THR A 737 -18.81 11.63 -2.59
CA THR A 737 -20.00 12.47 -2.52
C THR A 737 -19.78 13.91 -3.01
N GLU A 738 -20.86 14.58 -3.44
CA GLU A 738 -20.83 16.00 -3.82
C GLU A 738 -20.47 16.92 -2.64
N ALA A 739 -20.90 16.60 -1.42
CA ALA A 739 -20.56 17.37 -0.22
C ALA A 739 -19.05 17.32 0.10
N GLU A 740 -18.41 16.14 -0.01
CA GLU A 740 -16.96 16.00 0.12
C GLU A 740 -16.23 16.69 -1.03
N ARG A 741 -16.79 16.65 -2.25
CA ARG A 741 -16.28 17.42 -3.37
C ARG A 741 -16.22 18.89 -3.02
N LEU A 742 -17.34 19.45 -2.61
CA LEU A 742 -17.56 20.86 -2.35
C LEU A 742 -16.63 21.38 -1.25
N ALA A 743 -16.56 20.68 -0.11
CA ALA A 743 -15.72 21.05 1.02
C ALA A 743 -14.23 21.22 0.63
N ILE A 744 -13.70 20.34 -0.22
CA ILE A 744 -12.31 20.42 -0.70
C ILE A 744 -12.14 21.56 -1.73
N GLU A 745 -13.18 21.84 -2.53
CA GLU A 745 -13.15 22.86 -3.60
C GLU A 745 -13.17 24.27 -3.00
N VAL A 746 -13.98 24.48 -1.96
CA VAL A 746 -14.00 25.67 -1.11
C VAL A 746 -12.65 25.88 -0.44
N ASN A 747 -12.12 24.89 0.29
CA ASN A 747 -10.84 25.02 0.99
C ASN A 747 -9.70 25.41 0.02
N TYR A 748 -9.61 24.75 -1.15
CA TYR A 748 -8.64 25.10 -2.17
C TYR A 748 -8.79 26.54 -2.68
N GLN A 749 -10.02 26.99 -2.94
CA GLN A 749 -10.32 28.35 -3.38
C GLN A 749 -9.94 29.39 -2.31
N LEU A 750 -10.25 29.14 -1.03
CA LEU A 750 -9.82 30.00 0.08
C LEU A 750 -8.29 30.12 0.15
N VAL A 751 -7.56 29.01 -0.02
CA VAL A 751 -6.07 29.00 -0.05
C VAL A 751 -5.52 29.75 -1.27
N ARG A 752 -6.27 29.83 -2.36
CA ARG A 752 -5.89 30.55 -3.58
C ARG A 752 -6.08 32.06 -3.43
N GLU A 753 -7.21 32.48 -2.86
CA GLU A 753 -7.56 33.90 -2.70
C GLU A 753 -6.82 34.55 -1.53
N SER A 754 -6.58 33.84 -0.42
CA SER A 754 -5.83 34.37 0.75
C SER A 754 -4.38 34.79 0.46
N ARG A 755 -3.84 34.40 -0.71
CA ARG A 755 -2.48 34.73 -1.17
C ARG A 755 -2.40 35.97 -2.05
N LYS A 756 -3.53 36.59 -2.42
CA LYS A 756 -3.57 37.67 -3.42
C LYS A 756 -3.48 39.09 -2.85
N GLY A 757 -3.67 39.27 -1.55
CA GLY A 757 -3.62 40.56 -0.90
C GLY A 757 -3.11 40.48 0.55
N PRO A 758 -2.53 41.56 1.08
CA PRO A 758 -2.04 41.59 2.45
C PRO A 758 -3.18 41.51 3.47
N PHE A 759 -2.83 41.18 4.71
CA PHE A 759 -3.71 41.36 5.86
C PHE A 759 -3.43 42.72 6.51
N ALA A 760 -4.48 43.48 6.81
CA ALA A 760 -4.36 44.63 7.70
C ALA A 760 -3.99 44.14 9.12
N PRO A 761 -3.35 44.98 9.96
CA PRO A 761 -3.23 44.70 11.38
C PRO A 761 -4.60 44.58 12.05
N TYR A 762 -4.73 43.71 13.06
CA TYR A 762 -5.96 43.55 13.85
C TYR A 762 -5.71 43.87 15.32
N GLN A 763 -6.65 44.57 15.95
CA GLN A 763 -6.52 45.09 17.33
C GLN A 763 -7.38 44.34 18.37
N GLY A 764 -8.22 43.39 17.95
CA GLY A 764 -8.99 42.53 18.85
C GLY A 764 -8.15 41.38 19.44
N GLU A 765 -8.65 40.69 20.47
CA GLU A 765 -7.94 39.56 21.07
C GLU A 765 -7.86 38.39 20.08
N VAL A 766 -6.63 37.94 19.81
CA VAL A 766 -6.33 36.74 19.02
C VAL A 766 -5.55 35.75 19.87
N ILE A 767 -5.81 34.45 19.69
CA ILE A 767 -5.00 33.36 20.25
C ILE A 767 -4.50 32.48 19.12
N LEU A 768 -3.19 32.20 19.14
CA LEU A 768 -2.54 31.26 18.22
C LEU A 768 -2.32 29.92 18.91
N PHE A 769 -2.60 28.83 18.20
CA PHE A 769 -2.15 27.48 18.56
C PHE A 769 -1.10 27.00 17.56
N ARG A 770 -0.06 26.28 18.02
CA ARG A 770 1.10 25.89 17.21
C ARG A 770 1.53 24.44 17.41
N THR A 771 1.67 23.71 16.32
CA THR A 771 2.19 22.33 16.31
C THR A 771 3.72 22.29 16.43
N LEU A 772 4.25 21.23 17.06
CA LEU A 772 5.64 21.20 17.53
C LEU A 772 6.64 20.61 16.52
N ALA A 773 6.21 19.91 15.49
CA ALA A 773 7.08 19.13 14.59
C ALA A 773 7.93 19.95 13.57
N HIS A 774 8.02 21.28 13.71
CA HIS A 774 8.76 22.14 12.78
C HIS A 774 10.21 22.40 13.24
N THR A 775 11.15 22.44 12.28
CA THR A 775 12.59 22.61 12.52
C THR A 775 12.96 23.98 13.08
N ALA A 776 14.17 24.10 13.65
CA ALA A 776 14.65 25.31 14.32
C ALA A 776 14.68 26.57 13.43
N GLU A 777 14.80 26.44 12.12
CA GLU A 777 14.75 27.60 11.19
C GLU A 777 13.33 28.19 11.07
N ALA A 778 12.29 27.48 11.52
CA ALA A 778 10.92 27.98 11.66
C ALA A 778 10.66 28.71 13.00
N GLN A 779 11.71 29.22 13.67
CA GLN A 779 11.62 29.96 14.94
C GLN A 779 11.28 31.46 14.79
N ALA A 780 10.67 31.86 13.67
CA ALA A 780 10.00 33.17 13.60
C ALA A 780 8.81 33.20 14.57
N ARG A 781 8.88 34.09 15.57
CA ARG A 781 8.11 34.08 16.83
C ARG A 781 6.58 34.00 16.70
N PHE A 782 6.01 34.41 15.56
CA PHE A 782 4.55 34.51 15.35
C PHE A 782 4.06 33.92 14.01
N PHE A 783 4.72 32.90 13.42
CA PHE A 783 4.42 32.38 12.06
C PHE A 783 4.52 33.42 10.91
N GLY A 784 4.99 34.64 11.19
CA GLY A 784 4.94 35.80 10.28
C GLY A 784 3.95 36.89 10.70
N TRP A 785 3.02 36.61 11.61
CA TRP A 785 2.00 37.58 12.09
C TRP A 785 2.54 38.72 12.96
N SER A 786 3.86 38.85 13.14
CA SER A 786 4.51 39.86 13.99
C SER A 786 4.07 41.30 13.65
N ASP A 787 3.82 41.56 12.37
CA ASP A 787 3.50 42.89 11.82
C ASP A 787 1.99 43.10 11.66
N HIS A 788 1.18 42.13 12.09
CA HIS A 788 -0.28 42.06 11.89
C HIS A 788 -1.08 41.86 13.19
N LEU A 789 -0.47 41.32 14.24
CA LEU A 789 -1.09 41.03 15.54
C LEU A 789 -0.34 41.71 16.68
N ALA A 790 -0.97 41.83 17.86
CA ALA A 790 -0.37 42.48 19.02
C ALA A 790 0.89 41.73 19.52
N PRO A 791 1.98 42.42 19.95
CA PRO A 791 3.23 41.77 20.37
C PRO A 791 3.15 40.81 21.58
N ASP A 792 2.03 40.84 22.31
CA ASP A 792 1.71 39.99 23.46
C ASP A 792 0.67 38.88 23.13
N THR A 793 0.30 38.72 21.86
CA THR A 793 -0.60 37.67 21.35
C THR A 793 -0.22 36.29 21.91
N PRO A 794 -1.09 35.62 22.69
CA PRO A 794 -0.80 34.32 23.26
C PRO A 794 -0.60 33.23 22.21
N VAL A 795 0.50 32.47 22.34
CA VAL A 795 0.81 31.31 21.49
C VAL A 795 0.90 30.06 22.37
N TYR A 796 0.05 29.07 22.11
CA TYR A 796 0.00 27.81 22.85
C TYR A 796 0.51 26.63 22.00
N PRO A 797 1.46 25.82 22.49
CA PRO A 797 1.92 24.64 21.76
C PRO A 797 0.90 23.50 21.80
N LEU A 798 0.79 22.75 20.71
CA LEU A 798 0.03 21.52 20.51
C LEU A 798 0.96 20.37 20.13
N SER A 799 0.51 19.13 20.29
CA SER A 799 1.24 17.93 19.85
C SER A 799 1.36 17.84 18.32
N GLY A 800 2.23 16.96 17.85
CA GLY A 800 2.25 16.50 16.46
C GLY A 800 2.61 17.54 15.41
N TRP A 801 2.12 17.29 14.19
CA TRP A 801 2.25 18.10 12.99
C TRP A 801 0.99 18.96 12.75
N HIS A 802 1.01 19.78 11.70
CA HIS A 802 -0.12 20.63 11.29
C HIS A 802 -1.44 19.84 11.14
N GLU A 803 -1.36 18.58 10.68
CA GLU A 803 -2.46 17.63 10.56
C GLU A 803 -2.90 16.93 11.87
N ASP A 804 -2.30 17.26 13.01
CA ASP A 804 -2.66 16.69 14.32
C ASP A 804 -3.39 17.70 15.22
N ALA A 805 -3.42 18.98 14.84
CA ALA A 805 -3.81 20.09 15.72
C ALA A 805 -5.25 20.04 16.31
N LEU A 806 -6.14 19.21 15.75
CA LEU A 806 -7.51 18.99 16.25
C LEU A 806 -7.85 17.50 16.48
N ILE A 807 -6.85 16.61 16.63
CA ILE A 807 -7.08 15.27 17.18
C ILE A 807 -7.58 15.39 18.63
N LYS A 808 -8.25 14.35 19.15
CA LYS A 808 -8.96 14.39 20.44
C LYS A 808 -8.16 15.06 21.58
N THR A 809 -6.89 14.67 21.80
CA THR A 809 -6.06 15.18 22.91
C THR A 809 -5.76 16.68 22.80
N ASP A 810 -5.52 17.18 21.58
CA ASP A 810 -5.24 18.59 21.36
C ASP A 810 -6.53 19.41 21.18
N ALA A 811 -7.62 18.81 20.70
CA ALA A 811 -8.96 19.41 20.74
C ALA A 811 -9.47 19.62 22.18
N GLU A 812 -9.25 18.65 23.09
CA GLU A 812 -9.52 18.79 24.53
C GLU A 812 -8.68 19.92 25.14
N ARG A 813 -7.41 20.05 24.72
CA ARG A 813 -6.49 21.12 25.15
C ARG A 813 -6.89 22.51 24.64
N VAL A 814 -7.27 22.61 23.37
CA VAL A 814 -7.81 23.84 22.76
C VAL A 814 -9.09 24.24 23.50
N SER A 815 -10.03 23.30 23.70
CA SER A 815 -11.26 23.54 24.47
C SER A 815 -10.99 24.10 25.86
N ALA A 816 -10.16 23.41 26.66
CA ALA A 816 -9.86 23.84 28.03
C ALA A 816 -9.24 25.25 28.11
N ILE A 817 -8.43 25.65 27.12
CA ILE A 817 -7.84 26.99 27.03
C ILE A 817 -8.89 28.03 26.62
N LEU A 818 -9.75 27.71 25.65
CA LEU A 818 -10.81 28.60 25.18
C LEU A 818 -11.89 28.83 26.25
N GLU A 819 -12.42 27.77 26.86
CA GLU A 819 -13.37 27.92 27.98
C GLU A 819 -12.78 28.75 29.12
N THR A 820 -11.50 28.56 29.45
CA THR A 820 -10.83 29.31 30.52
C THR A 820 -10.68 30.80 30.18
N ARG A 821 -10.56 31.15 28.89
CA ARG A 821 -10.62 32.56 28.42
C ARG A 821 -12.05 33.09 28.44
N MET A 822 -13.04 32.31 28.03
CA MET A 822 -14.46 32.71 28.02
C MET A 822 -15.02 32.92 29.44
N ARG A 823 -14.69 32.04 30.39
CA ARG A 823 -15.00 32.21 31.82
C ARG A 823 -14.37 33.48 32.40
N ARG A 824 -13.11 33.79 32.05
CA ARG A 824 -12.44 35.04 32.46
C ARG A 824 -13.08 36.31 31.87
N ARG A 825 -13.77 36.19 30.74
CA ARG A 825 -14.56 37.27 30.11
C ARG A 825 -16.01 37.34 30.59
N GLY A 826 -16.44 36.46 31.50
CA GLY A 826 -17.83 36.39 31.99
C GLY A 826 -18.83 35.92 30.92
N LEU A 827 -18.36 35.16 29.91
CA LEU A 827 -19.21 34.65 28.82
C LEU A 827 -19.86 33.30 29.15
N THR A 828 -19.29 32.55 30.10
CA THR A 828 -19.72 31.22 30.52
C THR A 828 -19.63 31.07 32.04
N ASP A 829 -20.48 30.24 32.62
CA ASP A 829 -20.62 30.12 34.07
C ASP A 829 -19.42 29.40 34.74
N GLN A 830 -19.29 29.56 36.06
CA GLN A 830 -18.35 28.76 36.84
C GLN A 830 -18.87 27.32 37.00
N PRO A 831 -18.05 26.29 36.73
CA PRO A 831 -18.44 24.91 37.02
C PRO A 831 -18.70 24.71 38.52
N SER A 832 -19.91 24.26 38.84
CA SER A 832 -20.21 23.72 40.18
C SER A 832 -19.27 22.57 40.51
N ALA A 833 -18.80 22.49 41.76
CA ALA A 833 -17.73 21.60 42.20
C ALA A 833 -18.18 20.12 42.31
N ALA A 834 -18.48 19.48 41.18
CA ALA A 834 -19.05 18.13 41.13
C ALA A 834 -18.65 17.32 39.88
N ARG A 835 -17.36 16.95 39.75
CA ARG A 835 -16.91 15.79 38.94
C ARG A 835 -15.47 15.36 39.28
N THR A 836 -15.31 14.71 40.44
CA THR A 836 -14.09 13.99 40.81
C THR A 836 -14.45 12.54 41.16
N ARG A 837 -14.48 11.65 40.15
CA ARG A 837 -14.52 10.19 40.26
C ARG A 837 -14.23 9.55 38.92
#